data_AF-A0A8X8BZ85-F1
#
_entry.id   AF-A0A8X8BZ85-F1
#
_cell.length_a   1.000
_cell.length_b   1.000
_cell.length_c   1.000
_cell.angle_alpha   90.00
_cell.angle_beta   90.00
_cell.angle_gamma   90.00
#
_symmetry.space_group_name_H-M   'P 1'
#
loop_
_entity.id
_entity.type
_entity.pdbx_description
1 polymer ?
#
loop_
_entity_poly.entity_id
_entity_poly.type
_entity_poly.pdbx_seq_one_letter_code
_entity_poly.pdbx_strand_id
1 'polypeptide(L)'
;MTGPPDLNLVLTEMSSPLVNKLMACAKAVAAGNLKLADVLYEEMEGLTAEETSEVTKKVVSYFAEALARRVHGVYPRNPFPLLPSSIVNTRGSLHYFESITTTIDSVASVYFNGKQPVHFIDFSIMLRSRQYDSLLIQFSLRRRFRPDRVFRLTNIGPNPCKDSNHIQERQRKLTELARQLNIDFQLQQFEANIPADIEECVLKLESTSEDEIVIVRWEFELHKLLAVEGAIERVLSKLKELKPKFMVIKEQEADHNSPDFFDRFALSFQYYSRVFNHFNCVTGETDREEILERHWRRQISNVVACEGIDRVERHQTFYQWKERLRGAGFRPGFETVCKFPMFYPFRGHPLFFTSLWEPIDPTEFSRGVGISNPITIQDASVSSVIEPEEVCSSDSEHDSADDNPNTLGIFWNQKKWSAEEVREYLVSSFTERESRRINRWMSRRLTGNSAGRDKKLSVCDKSLASLLRIPPSNTPILEAEQYYVDDSVINAYFELLRKRWMEFPNLYMKNYSLPTWIMTFLLTGKWTESKVLSYLNIEEIAGTSKLFIPVCLENHWILICVDIERRALLWLDSLSFDHAQKGVISRWIIEHLVPKLGYDNAQEWQFLEPVDLPRQTNEVDCGIFVMKYADCLALGDHFPFTQQDIPRFRHHIFLDIYRGKLRPQILSKNFRA
;
A
#
# COMPACT_ATOMS: atom_id res chain seq x y z
N MET A 1 10.97 21.62 -13.00
CA MET A 1 10.18 21.85 -14.23
C MET A 1 10.35 20.63 -15.11
N THR A 2 9.38 19.72 -15.08
CA THR A 2 9.24 18.62 -16.04
C THR A 2 7.84 18.79 -16.62
N GLY A 3 7.73 18.82 -17.95
CA GLY A 3 6.46 19.04 -18.64
C GLY A 3 5.41 17.97 -18.32
N PRO A 4 4.14 18.19 -18.74
CA PRO A 4 3.09 17.19 -18.58
C PRO A 4 3.53 15.86 -19.23
N PRO A 5 3.10 14.70 -18.70
CA PRO A 5 3.42 13.41 -19.27
C PRO A 5 3.07 13.40 -20.76
N ASP A 6 3.96 12.86 -21.60
CA ASP A 6 3.76 12.77 -23.05
C ASP A 6 2.51 11.92 -23.30
N LEU A 7 1.40 12.60 -23.60
CA LEU A 7 0.06 12.03 -23.81
C LEU A 7 0.12 10.88 -24.84
N ASN A 8 1.08 10.92 -25.77
CA ASN A 8 1.27 9.92 -26.81
C ASN A 8 1.78 8.57 -26.29
N LEU A 9 2.62 8.55 -25.25
CA LEU A 9 3.18 7.30 -24.71
C LEU A 9 2.13 6.51 -23.89
N VAL A 10 1.22 7.23 -23.25
CA VAL A 10 0.15 6.69 -22.41
C VAL A 10 -0.97 6.05 -23.25
N LEU A 11 -1.31 6.64 -24.39
CA LEU A 11 -2.38 6.14 -25.26
C LEU A 11 -2.02 4.81 -25.96
N THR A 12 -0.72 4.51 -26.10
CA THR A 12 -0.25 3.27 -26.74
C THR A 12 -0.63 1.99 -25.98
N GLU A 13 -0.71 2.03 -24.65
CA GLU A 13 -1.06 0.86 -23.82
C GLU A 13 -2.54 0.47 -23.87
N MET A 14 -3.40 1.37 -24.37
CA MET A 14 -4.86 1.20 -24.48
C MET A 14 -5.36 1.22 -25.93
N SER A 15 -4.46 1.06 -26.90
CA SER A 15 -4.75 1.28 -28.32
C SER A 15 -5.67 0.22 -28.92
N SER A 16 -6.99 0.42 -28.76
CA SER A 16 -8.02 -0.25 -29.57
C SER A 16 -8.65 0.74 -30.55
N PRO A 17 -9.18 0.27 -31.71
CA PRO A 17 -9.88 1.13 -32.66
C PRO A 17 -11.00 1.95 -32.00
N LEU A 18 -11.73 1.34 -31.06
CA LEU A 18 -12.81 1.98 -30.32
C LEU A 18 -12.31 3.16 -29.47
N VAL A 19 -11.21 2.97 -28.71
CA VAL A 19 -10.60 4.04 -27.91
C VAL A 19 -10.09 5.18 -28.80
N ASN A 20 -9.48 4.85 -29.94
CA ASN A 20 -8.99 5.85 -30.90
C ASN A 20 -10.13 6.72 -31.45
N LYS A 21 -11.28 6.10 -31.75
CA LYS A 21 -12.48 6.84 -32.19
C LYS A 21 -13.07 7.72 -31.10
N LEU A 22 -13.12 7.24 -29.86
CA LEU A 22 -13.55 8.05 -28.72
C LEU A 22 -12.67 9.31 -28.55
N MET A 23 -11.34 9.13 -28.61
CA MET A 23 -10.39 10.24 -28.53
C MET A 23 -10.55 11.22 -29.68
N ALA A 24 -10.75 10.74 -30.91
CA ALA A 24 -11.02 11.59 -32.06
C ALA A 24 -12.35 12.36 -31.91
N CYS A 25 -13.40 11.71 -31.40
CA CYS A 25 -14.69 12.33 -31.13
C CYS A 25 -14.55 13.47 -30.11
N ALA A 26 -13.84 13.23 -29.00
CA ALA A 26 -13.56 14.26 -28.01
C ALA A 26 -12.78 15.45 -28.58
N LYS A 27 -11.79 15.22 -29.46
CA LYS A 27 -11.08 16.30 -30.17
C LYS A 27 -12.01 17.09 -31.09
N ALA A 28 -12.91 16.42 -31.81
CA ALA A 28 -13.88 17.07 -32.68
C ALA A 28 -14.85 17.95 -31.87
N VAL A 29 -15.34 17.47 -30.72
CA VAL A 29 -16.15 18.25 -29.77
C VAL A 29 -15.37 19.44 -29.23
N ALA A 30 -14.10 19.24 -28.84
CA ALA A 30 -13.22 20.33 -28.37
C ALA A 30 -13.03 21.43 -29.42
N ALA A 31 -12.92 21.04 -30.70
CA ALA A 31 -12.79 21.96 -31.83
C ALA A 31 -14.13 22.57 -32.31
N GLY A 32 -15.25 22.22 -31.69
CA GLY A 32 -16.59 22.67 -32.11
C GLY A 32 -17.09 22.04 -33.41
N ASN A 33 -16.42 21.01 -33.93
CA ASN A 33 -16.82 20.31 -35.15
C ASN A 33 -17.84 19.21 -34.84
N LEU A 34 -19.07 19.61 -34.51
CA LEU A 34 -20.14 18.70 -34.10
C LEU A 34 -20.55 17.71 -35.21
N LYS A 35 -20.44 18.09 -36.48
CA LYS A 35 -20.71 17.19 -37.61
C LYS A 35 -19.74 16.02 -37.66
N LEU A 36 -18.44 16.29 -37.44
CA LEU A 36 -17.43 15.25 -37.36
C LEU A 36 -17.61 14.41 -36.08
N ALA A 37 -17.96 15.03 -34.97
CA ALA A 37 -18.23 14.32 -33.72
C ALA A 37 -19.38 13.30 -33.87
N ASP A 38 -20.44 13.67 -34.57
CA ASP A 38 -21.62 12.83 -34.84
C ASP A 38 -21.24 11.59 -35.68
N VAL A 39 -20.52 11.78 -36.78
CA VAL A 39 -19.99 10.68 -37.61
C VAL A 39 -19.08 9.75 -36.79
N LEU A 40 -18.17 10.31 -35.98
CA LEU A 40 -17.28 9.52 -35.13
C LEU A 40 -18.05 8.76 -34.04
N TYR A 41 -19.18 9.30 -33.57
CA TYR A 41 -20.04 8.65 -32.59
C TYR A 41 -20.76 7.44 -33.19
N GLU A 42 -21.33 7.57 -34.39
CA GLU A 42 -21.95 6.44 -35.12
C GLU A 42 -20.93 5.32 -35.40
N GLU A 43 -19.70 5.67 -35.79
CA GLU A 43 -18.63 4.70 -36.01
C GLU A 43 -18.23 3.93 -34.73
N MET A 44 -18.33 4.55 -33.55
CA MET A 44 -18.04 3.88 -32.27
C MET A 44 -19.05 2.76 -31.98
N GLU A 45 -20.32 2.90 -32.37
CA GLU A 45 -21.32 1.85 -32.14
C GLU A 45 -20.94 0.56 -32.86
N GLY A 46 -20.47 0.65 -34.11
CA GLY A 46 -19.98 -0.50 -34.88
C GLY A 46 -18.76 -1.16 -34.24
N LEU A 47 -17.79 -0.37 -33.80
CA LEU A 47 -16.56 -0.89 -33.16
C LEU A 47 -16.79 -1.47 -31.75
N THR A 48 -17.86 -1.05 -31.08
CA THR A 48 -18.21 -1.58 -29.75
C THR A 48 -18.54 -3.07 -29.80
N ALA A 49 -19.13 -3.55 -30.91
CA ALA A 49 -19.39 -4.97 -31.11
C ALA A 49 -18.11 -5.80 -31.27
N GLU A 50 -17.07 -5.24 -31.91
CA GLU A 50 -15.80 -5.89 -32.19
C GLU A 50 -14.82 -5.87 -31.01
N GLU A 51 -14.99 -4.95 -30.06
CA GLU A 51 -14.16 -4.87 -28.87
C GLU A 51 -14.28 -6.16 -28.03
N THR A 52 -13.16 -6.66 -27.50
CA THR A 52 -13.13 -7.90 -26.72
C THR A 52 -13.09 -7.63 -25.22
N SER A 53 -12.57 -6.47 -24.82
CA SER A 53 -12.50 -6.06 -23.43
C SER A 53 -13.83 -5.45 -22.97
N GLU A 54 -14.56 -6.18 -22.14
CA GLU A 54 -15.82 -5.70 -21.54
C GLU A 54 -15.61 -4.42 -20.71
N VAL A 55 -14.47 -4.30 -20.03
CA VAL A 55 -14.08 -3.09 -19.31
C VAL A 55 -13.93 -1.91 -20.26
N THR A 56 -13.27 -2.13 -21.41
CA THR A 56 -13.08 -1.07 -22.41
C THR A 56 -14.42 -0.62 -22.98
N LYS A 57 -15.33 -1.56 -23.31
CA LYS A 57 -16.70 -1.22 -23.77
C LYS A 57 -17.44 -0.34 -22.77
N LYS A 58 -17.43 -0.74 -21.49
CA LYS A 58 -18.09 0.01 -20.42
C LYS A 58 -17.53 1.43 -20.28
N VAL A 59 -16.21 1.55 -20.15
CA VAL A 59 -15.57 2.87 -19.94
C VAL A 59 -15.82 3.77 -21.16
N VAL A 60 -15.64 3.25 -22.38
CA VAL A 60 -15.94 4.02 -23.60
C VAL A 60 -17.40 4.46 -23.63
N SER A 61 -18.35 3.59 -23.29
CA SER A 61 -19.78 3.93 -23.25
C SER A 61 -20.07 5.08 -22.28
N TYR A 62 -19.49 5.09 -21.08
CA TYR A 62 -19.71 6.19 -20.13
C TYR A 62 -19.11 7.52 -20.59
N PHE A 63 -17.93 7.48 -21.21
CA PHE A 63 -17.31 8.68 -21.78
C PHE A 63 -18.07 9.20 -23.01
N ALA A 64 -18.55 8.30 -23.87
CA ALA A 64 -19.38 8.65 -25.02
C ALA A 64 -20.71 9.29 -24.57
N GLU A 65 -21.37 8.72 -23.56
CA GLU A 65 -22.57 9.31 -22.95
C GLU A 65 -22.26 10.70 -22.38
N ALA A 66 -21.14 10.86 -21.68
CA ALA A 66 -20.75 12.13 -21.10
C ALA A 66 -20.43 13.19 -22.17
N LEU A 67 -19.84 12.80 -23.30
CA LEU A 67 -19.65 13.67 -24.46
C LEU A 67 -20.98 14.10 -25.07
N ALA A 68 -21.92 13.17 -25.26
CA ALA A 68 -23.26 13.49 -25.77
C ALA A 68 -23.97 14.49 -24.85
N ARG A 69 -23.92 14.25 -23.53
CA ARG A 69 -24.45 15.17 -22.51
C ARG A 69 -23.82 16.57 -22.61
N ARG A 70 -22.50 16.65 -22.81
CA ARG A 70 -21.79 17.92 -23.02
C ARG A 70 -22.33 18.67 -24.24
N VAL A 71 -22.43 17.99 -25.38
CA VAL A 71 -22.90 18.56 -26.66
C VAL A 71 -24.35 19.06 -26.54
N HIS A 72 -25.21 18.32 -25.84
CA HIS A 72 -26.62 18.68 -25.65
C HIS A 72 -26.86 19.64 -24.48
N GLY A 73 -25.85 20.01 -23.70
CA GLY A 73 -26.01 20.87 -22.51
C GLY A 73 -26.84 20.22 -21.39
N VAL A 74 -26.79 18.89 -21.27
CA VAL A 74 -27.56 18.13 -20.27
C VAL A 74 -26.66 17.74 -19.10
N TYR A 75 -26.78 18.47 -18.00
CA TYR A 75 -25.92 18.27 -16.83
C TYR A 75 -26.61 17.50 -15.70
N PRO A 76 -25.87 16.70 -14.91
CA PRO A 76 -26.39 16.15 -13.67
C PRO A 76 -26.79 17.30 -12.71
N ARG A 77 -28.07 17.33 -12.31
CA ARG A 77 -28.64 18.40 -11.47
C ARG A 77 -28.12 18.44 -10.03
N ASN A 78 -27.48 17.37 -9.56
CA ASN A 78 -26.99 17.28 -8.19
C ASN A 78 -25.54 16.74 -8.18
N PRO A 79 -24.57 17.52 -7.67
CA PRO A 79 -23.19 17.06 -7.54
C PRO A 79 -23.03 15.91 -6.54
N PHE A 80 -23.96 15.76 -5.60
CA PHE A 80 -23.97 14.69 -4.60
C PHE A 80 -25.19 13.79 -4.78
N PRO A 81 -25.02 12.56 -5.29
CA PRO A 81 -26.18 11.76 -5.68
C PRO A 81 -26.95 11.20 -4.50
N LEU A 82 -28.28 11.17 -4.65
CA LEU A 82 -29.14 10.37 -3.79
C LEU A 82 -28.88 8.88 -4.05
N LEU A 83 -28.63 8.13 -2.97
CA LEU A 83 -28.55 6.69 -2.91
C LEU A 83 -29.90 6.10 -2.47
N PRO A 84 -30.32 4.97 -3.07
CA PRO A 84 -31.48 4.22 -2.59
C PRO A 84 -31.36 3.86 -1.11
N SER A 85 -32.45 3.94 -0.35
CA SER A 85 -32.46 3.65 1.10
C SER A 85 -31.98 2.23 1.43
N SER A 86 -32.16 1.27 0.52
CA SER A 86 -31.65 -0.10 0.62
C SER A 86 -30.13 -0.15 0.68
N ILE A 87 -29.44 0.67 -0.13
CA ILE A 87 -27.97 0.75 -0.20
C ILE A 87 -27.40 1.41 1.05
N VAL A 88 -28.08 2.43 1.58
CA VAL A 88 -27.69 3.12 2.82
C VAL A 88 -27.73 2.20 4.04
N ASN A 89 -28.59 1.17 4.02
CA ASN A 89 -28.75 0.20 5.10
C ASN A 89 -28.02 -1.14 4.86
N THR A 90 -27.37 -1.34 3.71
CA THR A 90 -26.72 -2.61 3.40
C THR A 90 -25.43 -2.75 4.21
N ARG A 91 -25.35 -3.82 5.01
CA ARG A 91 -24.15 -4.16 5.79
C ARG A 91 -23.04 -4.65 4.84
N GLY A 92 -21.96 -3.88 4.70
CA GLY A 92 -20.66 -4.38 4.23
C GLY A 92 -20.19 -3.99 2.82
N SER A 93 -20.81 -3.04 2.11
CA SER A 93 -20.64 -2.96 0.65
C SER A 93 -19.36 -2.29 0.11
N LEU A 94 -18.42 -1.80 0.92
CA LEU A 94 -17.25 -1.02 0.44
C LEU A 94 -15.91 -1.35 1.14
N HIS A 95 -15.67 -2.63 1.46
CA HIS A 95 -14.44 -3.09 2.16
C HIS A 95 -13.12 -2.62 1.54
N TYR A 96 -13.06 -2.39 0.22
CA TYR A 96 -11.86 -1.86 -0.45
C TYR A 96 -11.46 -0.46 0.04
N PHE A 97 -12.44 0.38 0.37
CA PHE A 97 -12.17 1.67 0.98
C PHE A 97 -11.93 1.57 2.49
N GLU A 98 -12.44 0.51 3.16
CA GLU A 98 -12.32 0.28 4.61
C GLU A 98 -10.90 -0.09 5.06
N SER A 99 -10.12 -0.86 4.29
CA SER A 99 -8.72 -1.19 4.64
C SER A 99 -7.81 0.05 4.74
N ILE A 100 -8.21 1.16 4.12
CA ILE A 100 -7.52 2.45 4.19
C ILE A 100 -8.01 3.30 5.37
N THR A 101 -9.25 3.06 5.85
CA THR A 101 -9.82 3.78 7.00
C THR A 101 -9.23 3.32 8.34
N THR A 102 -8.79 2.06 8.44
CA THR A 102 -8.13 1.53 9.64
C THR A 102 -6.84 2.27 9.98
N THR A 103 -6.13 2.82 8.99
CA THR A 103 -4.90 3.58 9.24
C THR A 103 -5.18 4.94 9.91
N ILE A 104 -6.29 5.59 9.53
CA ILE A 104 -6.72 6.87 10.12
C ILE A 104 -7.12 6.67 11.59
N ASP A 105 -7.91 5.63 11.85
CA ASP A 105 -8.35 5.29 13.20
C ASP A 105 -7.14 4.91 14.08
N SER A 106 -6.14 4.22 13.51
CA SER A 106 -4.91 3.85 14.22
C SER A 106 -4.07 5.07 14.63
N VAL A 107 -3.88 6.03 13.73
CA VAL A 107 -3.24 7.33 14.02
C VAL A 107 -4.01 8.08 15.11
N ALA A 108 -5.33 8.25 14.93
CA ALA A 108 -6.18 8.91 15.91
C ALA A 108 -6.11 8.24 17.29
N SER A 109 -6.00 6.90 17.32
CA SER A 109 -5.95 6.13 18.55
C SER A 109 -4.78 6.53 19.46
N VAL A 110 -3.63 6.93 18.91
CA VAL A 110 -2.43 7.36 19.68
C VAL A 110 -2.79 8.47 20.65
N TYR A 111 -3.66 9.39 20.23
CA TYR A 111 -4.13 10.52 21.02
C TYR A 111 -5.21 10.15 22.03
N PHE A 112 -5.77 8.94 21.96
CA PHE A 112 -6.80 8.49 22.88
C PHE A 112 -6.24 8.08 24.25
N ASN A 113 -4.93 8.18 24.48
CA ASN A 113 -4.34 7.93 25.80
C ASN A 113 -4.44 9.14 26.76
N GLY A 114 -4.71 10.34 26.24
CA GLY A 114 -4.81 11.57 27.03
C GLY A 114 -6.14 11.76 27.77
N LYS A 115 -6.16 12.66 28.77
CA LYS A 115 -7.40 13.08 29.47
C LYS A 115 -8.23 14.11 28.69
N GLN A 116 -7.69 14.63 27.62
CA GLN A 116 -8.29 15.72 26.84
C GLN A 116 -9.56 15.23 26.12
N PRO A 117 -10.59 16.10 25.98
CA PRO A 117 -11.68 15.88 25.04
C PRO A 117 -11.15 15.63 23.63
N VAL A 118 -11.78 14.74 22.88
CA VAL A 118 -11.43 14.50 21.47
C VAL A 118 -12.59 14.97 20.61
N HIS A 119 -12.28 15.79 19.61
CA HIS A 119 -13.22 16.24 18.59
C HIS A 119 -12.83 15.73 17.22
N PHE A 120 -13.68 14.90 16.64
CA PHE A 120 -13.49 14.36 15.31
C PHE A 120 -14.39 15.11 14.33
N ILE A 121 -13.81 15.82 13.37
CA ILE A 121 -14.52 16.51 12.29
C ILE A 121 -14.36 15.68 11.01
N ASP A 122 -15.45 15.09 10.54
CA ASP A 122 -15.45 14.13 9.42
C ASP A 122 -16.28 14.65 8.24
N PHE A 123 -15.64 14.76 7.07
CA PHE A 123 -16.28 15.22 5.82
C PHE A 123 -16.79 14.09 4.93
N SER A 124 -16.72 12.84 5.37
CA SER A 124 -17.13 11.71 4.54
C SER A 124 -18.65 11.64 4.37
N ILE A 125 -19.08 11.25 3.17
CA ILE A 125 -20.47 10.84 2.92
C ILE A 125 -20.81 9.73 3.91
N MET A 126 -21.75 10.00 4.83
CA MET A 126 -22.14 9.05 5.86
C MET A 126 -22.79 7.81 5.24
N LEU A 127 -21.99 6.82 4.86
CA LEU A 127 -22.45 5.47 4.51
C LEU A 127 -21.85 4.42 5.45
N ARG A 128 -21.04 4.83 6.43
CA ARG A 128 -20.14 3.92 7.13
C ARG A 128 -20.45 3.89 8.63
N SER A 129 -21.29 2.95 9.04
CA SER A 129 -21.71 2.74 10.43
C SER A 129 -20.63 2.12 11.31
N ARG A 130 -19.83 1.18 10.79
CA ARG A 130 -18.82 0.46 11.60
C ARG A 130 -17.59 1.26 11.99
N GLN A 131 -17.23 2.30 11.22
CA GLN A 131 -16.01 3.07 11.50
C GLN A 131 -16.14 3.84 12.83
N TYR A 132 -17.28 4.49 13.07
CA TYR A 132 -17.52 5.22 14.31
C TYR A 132 -17.73 4.27 15.50
N ASP A 133 -18.35 3.10 15.26
CA ASP A 133 -18.43 2.04 16.28
C ASP A 133 -17.03 1.61 16.74
N SER A 134 -16.14 1.32 15.78
CA SER A 134 -14.74 0.94 16.03
C SER A 134 -14.00 2.06 16.77
N LEU A 135 -14.15 3.31 16.34
CA LEU A 135 -13.48 4.46 16.95
C LEU A 135 -13.91 4.66 18.41
N LEU A 136 -15.21 4.57 18.70
CA LEU A 136 -15.74 4.63 20.07
C LEU A 136 -15.25 3.44 20.92
N ILE A 137 -15.22 2.23 20.35
CA ILE A 137 -14.68 1.05 21.04
C ILE A 137 -13.20 1.26 21.35
N GLN A 138 -12.37 1.67 20.39
CA GLN A 138 -10.94 1.93 20.60
C GLN A 138 -10.70 3.02 21.64
N PHE A 139 -11.48 4.11 21.58
CA PHE A 139 -11.47 5.17 22.58
C PHE A 139 -11.82 4.64 23.98
N SER A 140 -12.78 3.71 24.06
CA SER A 140 -13.16 3.04 25.30
C SER A 140 -12.12 2.02 25.80
N LEU A 141 -11.36 1.36 24.93
CA LEU A 141 -10.37 0.35 25.36
C LEU A 141 -9.14 0.99 26.01
N ARG A 142 -8.85 2.25 25.68
CA ARG A 142 -7.73 3.02 26.24
C ARG A 142 -8.04 3.60 27.64
N ARG A 143 -9.07 3.05 28.30
CA ARG A 143 -9.71 3.52 29.53
C ARG A 143 -9.01 3.31 30.85
N ARG A 144 -7.83 2.69 30.87
CA ARG A 144 -7.21 2.21 32.12
C ARG A 144 -7.05 3.27 33.23
N PHE A 145 -7.41 4.55 33.02
CA PHE A 145 -7.22 5.60 34.00
C PHE A 145 -8.40 6.50 34.45
N ARG A 146 -9.55 6.75 33.79
CA ARG A 146 -10.61 7.65 34.36
C ARG A 146 -12.04 7.53 33.74
N PRO A 147 -13.12 7.69 34.52
CA PRO A 147 -14.47 8.00 34.01
C PRO A 147 -14.55 9.45 33.45
N ASP A 148 -15.61 9.77 32.68
CA ASP A 148 -15.96 11.13 32.21
C ASP A 148 -15.16 11.70 31.01
N ARG A 149 -14.79 10.87 30.04
CA ARG A 149 -14.14 11.33 28.80
C ARG A 149 -15.15 11.79 27.76
N VAL A 150 -14.90 12.98 27.19
CA VAL A 150 -15.72 13.59 26.14
C VAL A 150 -15.21 13.17 24.75
N PHE A 151 -16.11 12.63 23.94
CA PHE A 151 -15.89 12.34 22.52
C PHE A 151 -16.93 13.09 21.70
N ARG A 152 -16.48 14.09 20.93
CA ARG A 152 -17.32 14.88 20.05
C ARG A 152 -17.11 14.45 18.61
N LEU A 153 -18.19 14.18 17.90
CA LEU A 153 -18.19 13.87 16.47
C LEU A 153 -19.00 14.94 15.74
N THR A 154 -18.35 15.67 14.84
CA THR A 154 -19.01 16.56 13.89
C THR A 154 -18.89 15.96 12.50
N ASN A 155 -20.01 15.62 11.86
CA ASN A 155 -20.00 15.20 10.47
C ASN A 155 -20.60 16.29 9.57
N ILE A 156 -19.91 16.60 8.49
CA ILE A 156 -20.33 17.55 7.46
C ILE A 156 -20.35 16.79 6.14
N GLY A 157 -21.53 16.60 5.55
CA GLY A 157 -21.61 15.84 4.30
C GLY A 157 -23.00 15.86 3.70
N PRO A 158 -23.14 15.35 2.46
CA PRO A 158 -24.41 15.32 1.77
C PRO A 158 -25.37 14.36 2.46
N ASN A 159 -26.66 14.64 2.35
CA ASN A 159 -27.67 13.68 2.73
C ASN A 159 -27.89 12.70 1.56
N PRO A 160 -27.42 11.44 1.66
CA PRO A 160 -27.50 10.52 0.54
C PRO A 160 -28.95 10.05 0.32
N CYS A 161 -29.91 10.32 1.19
CA CYS A 161 -31.26 9.82 1.02
C CYS A 161 -32.32 10.89 1.32
N LYS A 162 -33.40 10.90 0.55
CA LYS A 162 -34.55 11.77 0.85
C LYS A 162 -35.22 11.41 2.18
N ASP A 163 -35.08 10.15 2.61
CA ASP A 163 -35.58 9.69 3.89
C ASP A 163 -34.57 9.98 5.00
N SER A 164 -34.83 11.00 5.82
CA SER A 164 -33.96 11.39 6.94
C SER A 164 -33.95 10.39 8.11
N ASN A 165 -34.87 9.40 8.13
CA ASN A 165 -34.96 8.40 9.19
C ASN A 165 -33.65 7.64 9.38
N HIS A 166 -32.88 7.43 8.32
CA HIS A 166 -31.64 6.66 8.38
C HIS A 166 -30.50 7.41 9.12
N ILE A 167 -30.48 8.75 9.08
CA ILE A 167 -29.53 9.57 9.84
C ILE A 167 -29.91 9.54 11.32
N GLN A 168 -31.19 9.75 11.62
CA GLN A 168 -31.73 9.74 12.97
C GLN A 168 -31.52 8.38 13.67
N GLU A 169 -31.82 7.28 12.97
CA GLU A 169 -31.59 5.93 13.49
C GLU A 169 -30.11 5.64 13.74
N ARG A 170 -29.21 6.21 12.93
CA ARG A 170 -27.76 6.08 13.15
C ARG A 170 -27.27 6.92 14.32
N GLN A 171 -27.73 8.15 14.44
CA GLN A 171 -27.48 8.99 15.61
C GLN A 171 -27.92 8.28 16.89
N ARG A 172 -29.11 7.66 16.89
CA ARG A 172 -29.62 6.88 18.02
C ARG A 172 -28.69 5.71 18.37
N LYS A 173 -28.24 4.95 17.37
CA LYS A 173 -27.33 3.79 17.57
C LYS A 173 -25.97 4.18 18.12
N LEU A 174 -25.34 5.22 17.58
CA LEU A 174 -24.04 5.71 18.07
C LEU A 174 -24.13 6.25 19.50
N THR A 175 -25.20 6.99 19.79
CA THR A 175 -25.45 7.52 21.14
C THR A 175 -25.65 6.39 22.15
N GLU A 176 -26.41 5.36 21.78
CA GLU A 176 -26.63 4.18 22.62
C GLU A 176 -25.33 3.38 22.84
N LEU A 177 -24.51 3.18 21.80
CA LEU A 177 -23.21 2.54 21.93
C LEU A 177 -22.27 3.34 22.86
N ALA A 178 -22.19 4.66 22.67
CA ALA A 178 -21.39 5.51 23.54
C ALA A 178 -21.84 5.44 25.01
N ARG A 179 -23.16 5.41 25.25
CA ARG A 179 -23.75 5.23 26.58
C ARG A 179 -23.37 3.88 27.20
N GLN A 180 -23.45 2.78 26.45
CA GLN A 180 -22.99 1.46 26.91
C GLN A 180 -21.50 1.43 27.21
N LEU A 181 -20.74 2.15 26.39
CA LEU A 181 -19.34 2.40 26.61
C LEU A 181 -19.09 3.53 27.60
N ASN A 182 -20.05 4.06 28.39
CA ASN A 182 -19.86 5.15 29.38
C ASN A 182 -19.08 6.40 28.87
N ILE A 183 -19.12 6.71 27.58
CA ILE A 183 -18.45 7.88 26.98
C ILE A 183 -19.42 9.06 27.02
N ASP A 184 -18.94 10.25 27.42
CA ASP A 184 -19.70 11.48 27.21
C ASP A 184 -19.63 11.84 25.72
N PHE A 185 -20.69 11.54 24.98
CA PHE A 185 -20.69 11.59 23.52
C PHE A 185 -21.57 12.70 22.99
N GLN A 186 -20.98 13.53 22.14
CA GLN A 186 -21.64 14.66 21.49
C GLN A 186 -21.60 14.47 19.98
N LEU A 187 -22.77 14.38 19.34
CA LEU A 187 -22.87 14.27 17.89
C LEU A 187 -23.49 15.53 17.29
N GLN A 188 -22.82 16.11 16.30
CA GLN A 188 -23.32 17.22 15.51
C GLN A 188 -23.30 16.84 14.02
N GLN A 189 -24.43 17.01 13.35
CA GLN A 189 -24.57 16.72 11.92
C GLN A 189 -24.87 18.01 11.16
N PHE A 190 -24.09 18.28 10.13
CA PHE A 190 -24.37 19.32 9.14
C PHE A 190 -24.65 18.67 7.79
N GLU A 191 -25.73 19.10 7.16
CA GLU A 191 -26.08 18.68 5.80
C GLU A 191 -25.44 19.63 4.79
N ALA A 192 -24.64 19.07 3.88
CA ALA A 192 -23.94 19.81 2.84
C ALA A 192 -24.10 19.13 1.48
N ASN A 193 -25.02 19.64 0.66
CA ASN A 193 -25.41 19.01 -0.61
C ASN A 193 -24.76 19.69 -1.83
N ILE A 194 -24.03 20.79 -1.64
CA ILE A 194 -23.17 21.43 -2.63
C ILE A 194 -21.87 21.91 -1.95
N PRO A 195 -20.78 22.17 -2.70
CA PRO A 195 -19.52 22.61 -2.09
C PRO A 195 -19.63 23.91 -1.27
N ALA A 196 -20.54 24.82 -1.64
CA ALA A 196 -20.81 26.04 -0.89
C ALA A 196 -21.39 25.74 0.51
N ASP A 197 -22.22 24.70 0.65
CA ASP A 197 -22.75 24.29 1.95
C ASP A 197 -21.63 23.76 2.85
N ILE A 198 -20.66 23.03 2.29
CA ILE A 198 -19.49 22.54 3.04
C ILE A 198 -18.75 23.73 3.63
N GLU A 199 -18.46 24.74 2.80
CA GLU A 199 -17.83 25.99 3.24
C GLU A 199 -18.63 26.65 4.38
N GLU A 200 -19.93 26.87 4.19
CA GLU A 200 -20.79 27.48 5.20
C GLU A 200 -20.79 26.70 6.53
N CYS A 201 -20.86 25.37 6.46
CA CYS A 201 -20.84 24.50 7.63
C CYS A 201 -19.51 24.57 8.38
N VAL A 202 -18.37 24.61 7.67
CA VAL A 202 -17.04 24.76 8.29
C VAL A 202 -16.89 26.10 8.96
N LEU A 203 -17.37 27.18 8.33
CA LEU A 203 -17.28 28.53 8.88
C LEU A 203 -18.06 28.69 10.20
N LYS A 204 -19.10 27.89 10.42
CA LYS A 204 -19.89 27.83 11.66
C LYS A 204 -19.22 27.04 12.80
N LEU A 205 -18.12 26.34 12.54
CA LEU A 205 -17.45 25.58 13.58
C LEU A 205 -16.77 26.50 14.59
N GLU A 206 -16.99 26.21 15.87
CA GLU A 206 -16.39 26.93 16.99
C GLU A 206 -15.48 25.98 17.78
N SER A 207 -14.37 26.50 18.29
CA SER A 207 -13.54 25.78 19.26
C SER A 207 -14.25 25.80 20.60
N THR A 208 -14.43 24.62 21.21
CA THR A 208 -15.18 24.51 22.47
C THR A 208 -14.27 24.55 23.71
N SER A 209 -12.97 24.27 23.55
CA SER A 209 -11.95 24.34 24.61
C SER A 209 -10.55 24.41 24.01
N GLU A 210 -9.63 25.12 24.66
CA GLU A 210 -8.21 25.15 24.27
C GLU A 210 -7.50 23.81 24.52
N ASP A 211 -8.05 22.97 25.41
CA ASP A 211 -7.49 21.67 25.77
C ASP A 211 -8.03 20.51 24.90
N GLU A 212 -8.93 20.77 23.96
CA GLU A 212 -9.56 19.76 23.09
C GLU A 212 -8.63 19.33 21.95
N ILE A 213 -8.49 18.00 21.75
CA ILE A 213 -7.76 17.43 20.62
C ILE A 213 -8.70 17.38 19.41
N VAL A 214 -8.50 18.29 18.47
CA VAL A 214 -9.26 18.33 17.22
C VAL A 214 -8.56 17.49 16.14
N ILE A 215 -9.29 16.57 15.52
CA ILE A 215 -8.83 15.71 14.42
C ILE A 215 -9.76 15.93 13.23
N VAL A 216 -9.19 16.25 12.06
CA VAL A 216 -9.98 16.51 10.84
C VAL A 216 -9.77 15.39 9.83
N ARG A 217 -10.84 14.94 9.19
CA ARG A 217 -10.76 13.88 8.19
C ARG A 217 -11.51 14.25 6.92
N TRP A 218 -10.77 14.22 5.81
CA TRP A 218 -11.27 14.36 4.46
C TRP A 218 -11.15 13.03 3.71
N GLU A 219 -12.23 12.62 3.05
CA GLU A 219 -12.21 11.41 2.21
C GLU A 219 -13.00 11.62 0.93
N PHE A 220 -12.28 11.89 -0.16
CA PHE A 220 -12.81 12.12 -1.52
C PHE A 220 -13.78 13.30 -1.63
N GLU A 221 -13.58 14.33 -0.82
CA GLU A 221 -14.51 15.47 -0.72
C GLU A 221 -13.79 16.83 -0.77
N LEU A 222 -12.49 16.89 -0.51
CA LEU A 222 -11.76 18.15 -0.44
C LEU A 222 -11.62 18.79 -1.83
N HIS A 223 -11.43 17.97 -2.88
CA HIS A 223 -11.35 18.44 -4.26
C HIS A 223 -12.61 19.18 -4.74
N LYS A 224 -13.77 18.94 -4.13
CA LYS A 224 -15.03 19.57 -4.55
C LYS A 224 -15.10 21.05 -4.23
N LEU A 225 -14.39 21.50 -3.20
CA LEU A 225 -14.26 22.92 -2.86
C LEU A 225 -13.59 23.73 -3.99
N LEU A 226 -12.84 23.09 -4.90
CA LEU A 226 -12.21 23.74 -6.04
C LEU A 226 -13.24 24.24 -7.09
N ALA A 227 -14.51 23.86 -6.96
CA ALA A 227 -15.59 24.39 -7.81
C ALA A 227 -16.00 25.81 -7.43
N VAL A 228 -15.77 26.21 -6.17
CA VAL A 228 -16.14 27.52 -5.64
C VAL A 228 -14.88 28.34 -5.40
N GLU A 229 -14.83 29.53 -6.01
CA GLU A 229 -13.64 30.38 -5.96
C GLU A 229 -13.28 30.79 -4.52
N GLY A 230 -12.05 30.50 -4.11
CA GLY A 230 -11.50 30.81 -2.80
C GLY A 230 -12.06 29.97 -1.64
N ALA A 231 -12.99 29.03 -1.88
CA ALA A 231 -13.64 28.27 -0.82
C ALA A 231 -12.64 27.40 -0.06
N ILE A 232 -11.72 26.77 -0.77
CA ILE A 232 -10.69 25.93 -0.16
C ILE A 232 -9.75 26.73 0.74
N GLU A 233 -9.34 27.94 0.34
CA GLU A 233 -8.51 28.82 1.16
C GLU A 233 -9.24 29.23 2.44
N ARG A 234 -10.52 29.60 2.34
CA ARG A 234 -11.35 29.98 3.51
C ARG A 234 -11.59 28.81 4.46
N VAL A 235 -11.89 27.62 3.92
CA VAL A 235 -12.05 26.38 4.70
C VAL A 235 -10.75 26.01 5.41
N LEU A 236 -9.61 26.01 4.72
CA LEU A 236 -8.32 25.67 5.34
C LEU A 236 -7.90 26.71 6.39
N SER A 237 -8.17 28.00 6.16
CA SER A 237 -7.95 29.06 7.15
C SER A 237 -8.77 28.80 8.42
N LYS A 238 -10.08 28.52 8.25
CA LYS A 238 -10.96 28.24 9.38
C LYS A 238 -10.56 26.97 10.13
N LEU A 239 -10.20 25.90 9.42
CA LEU A 239 -9.70 24.68 10.05
C LEU A 239 -8.41 24.95 10.83
N LYS A 240 -7.51 25.81 10.33
CA LYS A 240 -6.30 26.20 11.06
C LYS A 240 -6.62 26.95 12.36
N GLU A 241 -7.65 27.80 12.38
CA GLU A 241 -8.13 28.49 13.60
C GLU A 241 -8.60 27.52 14.69
N LEU A 242 -9.16 26.36 14.30
CA LEU A 242 -9.55 25.29 15.23
C LEU A 242 -8.35 24.55 15.83
N LYS A 243 -7.12 24.89 15.43
CA LYS A 243 -5.86 24.29 15.90
C LYS A 243 -5.89 22.74 15.91
N PRO A 244 -6.21 22.09 14.78
CA PRO A 244 -6.27 20.64 14.71
C PRO A 244 -4.92 20.04 15.06
N LYS A 245 -4.93 18.96 15.82
CA LYS A 245 -3.72 18.19 16.10
C LYS A 245 -3.13 17.65 14.79
N PHE A 246 -3.99 17.14 13.93
CA PHE A 246 -3.68 16.82 12.53
C PHE A 246 -4.97 16.76 11.69
N MET A 247 -4.78 16.81 10.38
CA MET A 247 -5.79 16.49 9.38
C MET A 247 -5.32 15.27 8.57
N VAL A 248 -6.23 14.37 8.26
CA VAL A 248 -6.00 13.30 7.30
C VAL A 248 -6.79 13.57 6.04
N ILE A 249 -6.11 13.52 4.90
CA ILE A 249 -6.68 13.77 3.58
C ILE A 249 -6.49 12.53 2.73
N LYS A 250 -7.60 11.99 2.24
CA LYS A 250 -7.65 10.92 1.26
C LYS A 250 -8.32 11.42 -0.01
N GLU A 251 -7.62 11.33 -1.13
CA GLU A 251 -8.00 11.93 -2.41
C GLU A 251 -7.55 11.07 -3.60
N GLN A 252 -8.20 11.26 -4.75
CA GLN A 252 -7.81 10.62 -6.00
C GLN A 252 -6.45 11.14 -6.50
N GLU A 253 -5.57 10.24 -6.94
CA GLU A 253 -4.30 10.62 -7.57
C GLU A 253 -4.54 10.84 -9.07
N ALA A 254 -5.06 12.02 -9.41
CA ALA A 254 -5.44 12.35 -10.77
C ALA A 254 -5.39 13.86 -11.04
N ASP A 255 -5.12 14.25 -12.28
CA ASP A 255 -5.19 15.65 -12.72
C ASP A 255 -6.39 15.86 -13.64
N HIS A 256 -7.56 16.08 -13.05
CA HIS A 256 -8.82 16.32 -13.79
C HIS A 256 -9.22 17.80 -13.79
N ASN A 257 -8.34 18.70 -13.32
CA ASN A 257 -8.66 20.11 -13.15
C ASN A 257 -7.98 21.04 -14.18
N SER A 258 -7.41 20.49 -15.25
CA SER A 258 -6.91 21.29 -16.38
C SER A 258 -7.99 22.26 -16.91
N PRO A 259 -7.66 23.50 -17.32
CA PRO A 259 -8.59 24.40 -17.98
C PRO A 259 -8.94 23.93 -19.41
N ASP A 260 -8.07 23.16 -20.07
CA ASP A 260 -8.33 22.59 -21.39
C ASP A 260 -9.24 21.37 -21.33
N PHE A 261 -10.29 21.34 -22.16
CA PHE A 261 -11.27 20.26 -22.15
C PHE A 261 -10.69 18.92 -22.60
N PHE A 262 -9.87 18.91 -23.65
CA PHE A 262 -9.35 17.66 -24.19
C PHE A 262 -8.31 17.04 -23.25
N ASP A 263 -7.46 17.86 -22.62
CA ASP A 263 -6.54 17.39 -21.58
C ASP A 263 -7.29 16.73 -20.43
N ARG A 264 -8.35 17.38 -19.92
CA ARG A 264 -9.22 16.77 -18.89
C ARG A 264 -9.83 15.46 -19.35
N PHE A 265 -10.35 15.42 -20.57
CA PHE A 265 -10.96 14.24 -21.15
C PHE A 265 -9.96 13.08 -21.22
N ALA A 266 -8.77 13.32 -21.76
CA ALA A 266 -7.75 12.29 -21.94
C ALA A 266 -7.21 11.76 -20.60
N LEU A 267 -6.89 12.66 -19.67
CA LEU A 267 -6.37 12.29 -18.34
C LEU A 267 -7.42 11.55 -17.51
N SER A 268 -8.68 11.99 -17.56
CA SER A 268 -9.76 11.28 -16.87
C SER A 268 -10.08 9.93 -17.50
N PHE A 269 -10.04 9.80 -18.82
CA PHE A 269 -10.21 8.51 -19.49
C PHE A 269 -9.13 7.52 -19.05
N GLN A 270 -7.87 7.95 -19.00
CA GLN A 270 -6.76 7.14 -18.49
C GLN A 270 -6.99 6.71 -17.04
N TYR A 271 -7.33 7.66 -16.17
CA TYR A 271 -7.57 7.39 -14.76
C TYR A 271 -8.70 6.39 -14.55
N TYR A 272 -9.89 6.66 -15.10
CA TYR A 272 -11.05 5.79 -14.92
C TYR A 272 -10.86 4.43 -15.60
N SER A 273 -10.15 4.36 -16.72
CA SER A 273 -9.79 3.06 -17.30
C SER A 273 -8.97 2.20 -16.34
N ARG A 274 -8.03 2.80 -15.59
CA ARG A 274 -7.26 2.09 -14.56
C ARG A 274 -8.13 1.70 -13.36
N VAL A 275 -9.02 2.60 -12.91
CA VAL A 275 -9.99 2.32 -11.84
C VAL A 275 -10.86 1.12 -12.25
N PHE A 276 -11.54 1.17 -13.38
CA PHE A 276 -12.41 0.08 -13.82
C PHE A 276 -11.66 -1.24 -14.03
N ASN A 277 -10.43 -1.22 -14.57
CA ASN A 277 -9.60 -2.42 -14.65
C ASN A 277 -9.20 -2.97 -13.28
N HIS A 278 -8.88 -2.10 -12.31
CA HIS A 278 -8.58 -2.51 -10.95
C HIS A 278 -9.77 -3.21 -10.32
N PHE A 279 -10.94 -2.58 -10.35
CA PHE A 279 -12.13 -3.09 -9.68
C PHE A 279 -12.70 -4.33 -10.36
N ASN A 280 -12.67 -4.43 -11.68
CA ASN A 280 -13.07 -5.64 -12.41
C ASN A 280 -12.20 -6.88 -12.07
N CYS A 281 -10.98 -6.69 -11.54
CA CYS A 281 -10.14 -7.80 -11.04
C CYS A 281 -10.40 -8.16 -9.55
N VAL A 282 -11.02 -7.25 -8.79
CA VAL A 282 -11.12 -7.31 -7.33
C VAL A 282 -12.51 -7.72 -6.86
N THR A 283 -13.56 -7.37 -7.59
CA THR A 283 -14.96 -7.64 -7.20
C THR A 283 -15.51 -8.91 -7.87
N GLY A 284 -16.41 -9.61 -7.16
CA GLY A 284 -17.13 -10.79 -7.66
C GLY A 284 -18.56 -10.87 -7.10
N GLU A 285 -19.09 -9.74 -6.63
CA GLU A 285 -20.45 -9.61 -6.09
C GLU A 285 -21.21 -8.55 -6.92
N THR A 286 -22.28 -8.97 -7.60
CA THR A 286 -22.99 -8.19 -8.62
C THR A 286 -23.59 -6.88 -8.12
N ASP A 287 -24.12 -6.86 -6.88
CA ASP A 287 -24.85 -5.70 -6.35
C ASP A 287 -23.90 -4.57 -5.90
N ARG A 288 -22.67 -4.91 -5.50
CA ARG A 288 -21.66 -3.94 -5.05
C ARG A 288 -20.97 -3.24 -6.21
N GLU A 289 -20.70 -4.01 -7.27
CA GLU A 289 -20.13 -3.52 -8.52
C GLU A 289 -20.99 -2.42 -9.11
N GLU A 290 -22.32 -2.60 -9.09
CA GLU A 290 -23.24 -1.64 -9.68
C GLU A 290 -23.22 -0.27 -8.99
N ILE A 291 -23.07 -0.22 -7.67
CA ILE A 291 -23.08 1.05 -6.91
C ILE A 291 -21.82 1.86 -7.20
N LEU A 292 -20.66 1.20 -7.20
CA LEU A 292 -19.37 1.81 -7.49
C LEU A 292 -19.27 2.23 -8.96
N GLU A 293 -19.72 1.37 -9.87
CA GLU A 293 -19.83 1.67 -11.29
C GLU A 293 -20.71 2.90 -11.53
N ARG A 294 -21.88 2.98 -10.90
CA ARG A 294 -22.75 4.17 -10.96
C ARG A 294 -22.07 5.40 -10.38
N HIS A 295 -21.28 5.26 -9.30
CA HIS A 295 -20.53 6.37 -8.71
C HIS A 295 -19.46 6.90 -9.67
N TRP A 296 -18.59 6.06 -10.23
CA TRP A 296 -17.58 6.52 -11.19
C TRP A 296 -18.17 7.00 -12.50
N ARG A 297 -19.23 6.38 -13.02
CA ARG A 297 -19.97 6.89 -14.19
C ARG A 297 -20.44 8.32 -13.98
N ARG A 298 -20.93 8.65 -12.77
CA ARG A 298 -21.33 10.02 -12.42
C ARG A 298 -20.14 10.96 -12.37
N GLN A 299 -19.03 10.53 -11.79
CA GLN A 299 -17.82 11.36 -11.76
C GLN A 299 -17.30 11.64 -13.18
N ILE A 300 -17.23 10.61 -14.04
CA ILE A 300 -16.91 10.75 -15.48
C ILE A 300 -17.83 11.78 -16.12
N SER A 301 -19.16 11.66 -15.90
CA SER A 301 -20.13 12.61 -16.42
C SER A 301 -19.89 14.02 -15.91
N ASN A 302 -19.52 14.22 -14.65
CA ASN A 302 -19.24 15.55 -14.09
C ASN A 302 -17.95 16.15 -14.67
N VAL A 303 -16.87 15.37 -14.78
CA VAL A 303 -15.57 15.82 -15.33
C VAL A 303 -15.72 16.24 -16.80
N VAL A 304 -16.46 15.46 -17.59
CA VAL A 304 -16.55 15.64 -19.05
C VAL A 304 -17.68 16.59 -19.45
N ALA A 305 -18.86 16.48 -18.84
CA ALA A 305 -20.03 17.24 -19.27
C ALA A 305 -20.12 18.62 -18.60
N CYS A 306 -19.82 18.75 -17.31
CA CYS A 306 -20.04 20.00 -16.58
C CYS A 306 -18.92 21.03 -16.81
N GLU A 307 -19.21 22.30 -16.50
CA GLU A 307 -18.25 23.41 -16.44
C GLU A 307 -18.57 24.32 -15.24
N GLY A 308 -17.72 25.32 -14.99
CA GLY A 308 -17.96 26.32 -13.95
C GLY A 308 -18.16 25.70 -12.56
N ILE A 309 -19.12 26.22 -11.80
CA ILE A 309 -19.45 25.75 -10.44
C ILE A 309 -20.10 24.36 -10.42
N ASP A 310 -20.69 23.92 -11.53
CA ASP A 310 -21.35 22.61 -11.64
C ASP A 310 -20.34 21.46 -11.81
N ARG A 311 -19.11 21.77 -12.22
CA ARG A 311 -18.01 20.81 -12.29
C ARG A 311 -17.32 20.74 -10.93
N VAL A 312 -17.65 19.71 -10.15
CA VAL A 312 -17.15 19.51 -8.79
C VAL A 312 -16.04 18.47 -8.69
N GLU A 313 -15.95 17.53 -9.63
CA GLU A 313 -14.96 16.44 -9.64
C GLU A 313 -13.60 16.94 -10.16
N ARG A 314 -13.00 17.89 -9.44
CA ARG A 314 -11.79 18.65 -9.81
C ARG A 314 -10.55 18.06 -9.14
N HIS A 315 -10.24 16.79 -9.43
CA HIS A 315 -9.10 16.12 -8.82
C HIS A 315 -7.77 16.82 -9.15
N GLN A 316 -6.87 16.82 -8.17
CA GLN A 316 -5.48 17.24 -8.29
C GLN A 316 -4.57 16.12 -7.77
N THR A 317 -3.36 16.03 -8.31
CA THR A 317 -2.31 15.12 -7.83
C THR A 317 -1.88 15.45 -6.41
N PHE A 318 -1.28 14.49 -5.69
CA PHE A 318 -0.70 14.73 -4.37
C PHE A 318 0.28 15.91 -4.36
N TYR A 319 1.07 16.08 -5.43
CA TYR A 319 2.00 17.20 -5.53
C TYR A 319 1.29 18.57 -5.52
N GLN A 320 0.20 18.70 -6.28
CA GLN A 320 -0.61 19.92 -6.30
C GLN A 320 -1.28 20.17 -4.94
N TRP A 321 -1.82 19.11 -4.31
CA TRP A 321 -2.36 19.19 -2.94
C TRP A 321 -1.32 19.63 -1.92
N LYS A 322 -0.11 19.07 -2.01
CA LYS A 322 1.00 19.38 -1.12
C LYS A 322 1.37 20.86 -1.16
N GLU A 323 1.47 21.43 -2.35
CA GLU A 323 1.78 22.86 -2.48
C GLU A 323 0.64 23.74 -1.97
N ARG A 324 -0.62 23.36 -2.23
CA ARG A 324 -1.79 24.09 -1.69
C ARG A 324 -1.84 24.09 -0.17
N LEU A 325 -1.65 22.92 0.46
CA LEU A 325 -1.70 22.78 1.91
C LEU A 325 -0.54 23.49 2.60
N ARG A 326 0.65 23.46 1.99
CA ARG A 326 1.80 24.29 2.42
C ARG A 326 1.51 25.78 2.33
N GLY A 327 0.90 26.22 1.22
CA GLY A 327 0.45 27.60 1.05
C GLY A 327 -0.57 28.05 2.11
N ALA A 328 -1.41 27.12 2.58
CA ALA A 328 -2.35 27.34 3.68
C ALA A 328 -1.71 27.21 5.08
N GLY A 329 -0.39 27.02 5.17
CA GLY A 329 0.35 26.96 6.42
C GLY A 329 0.19 25.64 7.18
N PHE A 330 0.09 24.53 6.44
CA PHE A 330 0.19 23.17 6.96
C PHE A 330 1.51 22.51 6.51
N ARG A 331 2.02 21.59 7.32
CA ARG A 331 3.16 20.74 6.98
C ARG A 331 2.74 19.27 6.95
N PRO A 332 3.39 18.42 6.14
CA PRO A 332 3.23 16.97 6.27
C PRO A 332 3.57 16.56 7.70
N GLY A 333 2.67 15.83 8.36
CA GLY A 333 2.96 15.30 9.68
C GLY A 333 3.83 14.05 9.60
N PHE A 334 4.79 13.97 10.50
CA PHE A 334 5.69 12.82 10.64
C PHE A 334 5.23 12.02 11.87
N GLU A 335 4.48 10.95 11.67
CA GLU A 335 4.25 9.99 12.75
C GLU A 335 5.02 8.70 12.52
N THR A 336 5.59 8.20 13.60
CA THR A 336 6.39 6.97 13.70
C THR A 336 5.61 5.70 13.36
N VAL A 337 4.29 5.79 13.18
CA VAL A 337 3.36 4.66 12.97
C VAL A 337 3.14 4.36 11.49
N CYS A 338 3.11 5.37 10.61
CA CYS A 338 2.95 5.19 9.15
C CYS A 338 3.67 6.33 8.39
N LYS A 339 4.46 6.01 7.36
CA LYS A 339 5.06 7.03 6.47
C LYS A 339 3.99 7.58 5.52
N PHE A 340 3.57 8.82 5.74
CA PHE A 340 2.72 9.56 4.82
C PHE A 340 3.56 10.36 3.80
N PRO A 341 3.08 10.54 2.54
CA PRO A 341 1.83 10.02 1.99
C PRO A 341 1.90 8.52 1.66
N MET A 342 0.77 7.83 1.79
CA MET A 342 0.59 6.47 1.27
C MET A 342 -0.10 6.53 -0.08
N PHE A 343 0.43 5.82 -1.06
CA PHE A 343 -0.17 5.68 -2.38
C PHE A 343 -0.73 4.27 -2.55
N TYR A 344 -1.89 4.17 -3.20
CA TYR A 344 -2.54 2.89 -3.46
C TYR A 344 -2.54 2.61 -4.96
N PRO A 345 -1.54 1.87 -5.45
CA PRO A 345 -1.38 1.66 -6.88
C PRO A 345 -2.14 0.46 -7.41
N PHE A 346 -2.43 0.51 -8.71
CA PHE A 346 -2.77 -0.63 -9.52
C PHE A 346 -1.79 -0.74 -10.69
N ARG A 347 -1.11 -1.89 -10.81
CA ARG A 347 -0.08 -2.15 -11.84
C ARG A 347 0.98 -1.04 -11.90
N GLY A 348 1.43 -0.55 -10.75
CA GLY A 348 2.42 0.53 -10.63
C GLY A 348 1.82 1.93 -10.55
N HIS A 349 0.60 2.16 -11.05
CA HIS A 349 0.03 3.51 -11.08
C HIS A 349 -0.82 3.82 -9.84
N PRO A 350 -0.51 4.89 -9.07
CA PRO A 350 -1.33 5.30 -7.93
C PRO A 350 -2.74 5.71 -8.38
N LEU A 351 -3.76 5.17 -7.72
CA LEU A 351 -5.17 5.54 -7.96
C LEU A 351 -5.66 6.58 -6.96
N PHE A 352 -5.21 6.49 -5.72
CA PHE A 352 -5.52 7.44 -4.66
C PHE A 352 -4.37 7.48 -3.67
N PHE A 353 -4.36 8.54 -2.86
CA PHE A 353 -3.38 8.72 -1.80
C PHE A 353 -4.06 9.05 -0.48
N THR A 354 -3.38 8.74 0.62
CA THR A 354 -3.71 9.23 1.96
C THR A 354 -2.52 10.02 2.48
N SER A 355 -2.76 11.18 3.09
CA SER A 355 -1.72 12.06 3.62
C SER A 355 -2.14 12.68 4.95
N LEU A 356 -1.16 12.96 5.82
CA LEU A 356 -1.36 13.54 7.15
C LEU A 356 -0.72 14.93 7.21
N TRP A 357 -1.44 15.88 7.83
CA TRP A 357 -1.09 17.30 7.81
C TRP A 357 -1.26 17.94 9.18
N GLU A 358 -0.26 18.70 9.62
CA GLU A 358 -0.30 19.45 10.88
C GLU A 358 -0.30 20.96 10.59
N PRO A 359 -1.01 21.78 11.37
CA PRO A 359 -0.91 23.23 11.25
C PRO A 359 0.49 23.70 11.70
N ILE A 360 1.09 24.61 10.95
CA ILE A 360 2.35 25.27 11.32
C ILE A 360 2.04 26.43 12.26
N ASP A 361 2.73 26.48 13.40
CA ASP A 361 2.64 27.57 14.37
C ASP A 361 3.05 28.91 13.70
N PRO A 362 2.28 30.00 13.85
CA PRO A 362 2.62 31.32 13.32
C PRO A 362 4.03 31.82 13.68
N THR A 363 4.58 31.39 14.83
CA THR A 363 5.94 31.74 15.28
C THR A 363 7.04 31.04 14.49
N GLU A 364 6.76 29.86 13.92
CA GLU A 364 7.67 29.15 13.01
C GLU A 364 7.60 29.72 11.58
N PHE A 365 6.43 30.20 11.15
CA PHE A 365 6.19 30.71 9.80
C PHE A 365 6.92 32.03 9.49
N SER A 366 7.17 32.86 10.51
CA SER A 366 7.84 34.17 10.39
C SER A 366 9.38 34.08 10.39
N ARG A 367 9.94 32.91 10.74
CA ARG A 367 11.35 32.59 10.49
C ARG A 367 11.44 31.95 9.12
N GLY A 368 11.56 32.78 8.07
CA GLY A 368 11.74 32.30 6.70
C GLY A 368 12.77 31.18 6.65
N VAL A 369 12.35 29.96 6.31
CA VAL A 369 13.25 28.83 6.09
C VAL A 369 13.97 29.12 4.77
N GLY A 370 15.05 29.88 4.89
CA GLY A 370 16.08 29.96 3.87
C GLY A 370 16.56 28.55 3.57
N ILE A 371 16.70 28.27 2.28
CA ILE A 371 17.32 27.09 1.71
C ILE A 371 18.68 26.88 2.39
N SER A 372 18.77 25.96 3.36
CA SER A 372 20.05 25.55 3.94
C SER A 372 20.51 24.26 3.27
N ASN A 373 21.56 24.40 2.47
CA ASN A 373 22.37 23.32 1.93
C ASN A 373 22.80 22.31 3.01
N PRO A 374 23.06 21.03 2.65
CA PRO A 374 23.45 20.00 3.59
C PRO A 374 24.79 20.33 4.27
N ILE A 375 24.77 20.24 5.60
CA ILE A 375 25.93 20.39 6.48
C ILE A 375 26.95 19.29 6.17
N THR A 376 28.15 19.71 5.81
CA THR A 376 29.34 18.85 5.72
C THR A 376 29.85 18.60 7.12
N ILE A 377 29.94 17.34 7.55
CA ILE A 377 30.63 16.97 8.79
C ILE A 377 32.06 16.57 8.41
N GLN A 378 33.01 17.36 8.91
CA GLN A 378 34.45 17.15 8.82
C GLN A 378 34.93 16.01 9.72
N ASP A 379 36.01 15.37 9.30
CA ASP A 379 36.83 14.42 10.04
C ASP A 379 37.13 14.86 11.49
N ALA A 380 36.99 13.93 12.42
CA ALA A 380 37.69 13.97 13.70
C ALA A 380 38.20 12.56 14.05
N SER A 381 39.51 12.50 14.27
CA SER A 381 40.34 11.34 14.49
C SER A 381 40.50 10.96 15.98
N VAL A 382 40.89 9.69 16.21
CA VAL A 382 41.72 9.16 17.32
C VAL A 382 41.04 8.54 18.58
N SER A 383 41.23 7.21 18.67
CA SER A 383 41.55 6.29 19.80
C SER A 383 40.90 6.37 21.19
N SER A 384 40.49 5.21 21.71
CA SER A 384 41.15 4.43 22.79
C SER A 384 40.21 3.28 23.23
N VAL A 385 40.55 2.01 22.94
CA VAL A 385 41.07 1.00 23.90
C VAL A 385 40.33 0.97 25.24
N ILE A 386 39.65 -0.14 25.53
CA ILE A 386 39.55 -0.84 26.83
C ILE A 386 39.07 -2.29 26.52
N GLU A 387 39.96 -3.27 26.73
CA GLU A 387 39.63 -4.67 27.12
C GLU A 387 39.48 -4.69 28.66
N PRO A 388 38.74 -5.62 29.30
CA PRO A 388 39.16 -7.03 29.51
C PRO A 388 37.96 -8.02 29.53
N GLU A 389 38.00 -9.34 29.70
CA GLU A 389 38.98 -10.29 30.25
C GLU A 389 38.54 -11.73 29.88
N GLU A 390 39.49 -12.64 29.67
CA GLU A 390 39.30 -14.08 29.52
C GLU A 390 38.93 -14.76 30.85
N VAL A 391 38.07 -15.79 30.81
CA VAL A 391 38.12 -16.92 31.76
C VAL A 391 37.87 -18.23 31.01
N CYS A 392 38.84 -19.14 31.15
CA CYS A 392 38.92 -20.47 30.55
C CYS A 392 38.25 -21.59 31.38
N SER A 393 37.99 -22.71 30.69
CA SER A 393 37.87 -24.12 31.16
C SER A 393 36.58 -24.48 31.93
N SER A 394 36.00 -25.68 31.81
CA SER A 394 36.58 -27.01 31.60
C SER A 394 35.55 -28.04 31.09
N ASP A 395 36.05 -29.10 30.48
CA ASP A 395 35.38 -30.32 30.01
C ASP A 395 34.60 -31.11 31.08
N SER A 396 33.56 -31.84 30.64
CA SER A 396 33.33 -33.23 31.06
C SER A 396 32.35 -33.95 30.13
N GLU A 397 32.86 -34.97 29.43
CA GLU A 397 32.09 -36.01 28.74
C GLU A 397 31.33 -36.89 29.75
N HIS A 398 30.12 -37.32 29.40
CA HIS A 398 29.56 -38.58 29.88
C HIS A 398 28.59 -39.15 28.85
N ASP A 399 29.02 -40.22 28.19
CA ASP A 399 28.20 -41.17 27.45
C ASP A 399 27.45 -42.09 28.41
N SER A 400 26.17 -42.34 28.14
CA SER A 400 25.52 -43.63 28.41
C SER A 400 24.34 -43.81 27.46
N ALA A 401 24.46 -44.80 26.58
CA ALA A 401 23.42 -45.29 25.70
C ALA A 401 22.41 -46.14 26.46
N ASP A 402 21.12 -46.02 26.12
CA ASP A 402 20.17 -47.11 26.24
C ASP A 402 19.08 -46.97 25.17
N ASP A 403 18.94 -48.04 24.38
CA ASP A 403 18.11 -48.16 23.18
C ASP A 403 16.61 -48.29 23.50
N ASN A 404 15.76 -47.60 22.73
CA ASN A 404 14.36 -48.00 22.52
C ASN A 404 13.96 -47.79 21.04
N PRO A 405 13.61 -48.84 20.28
CA PRO A 405 13.48 -48.76 18.83
C PRO A 405 12.03 -48.45 18.44
N ASN A 406 11.70 -47.18 18.21
CA ASN A 406 10.58 -46.77 17.35
C ASN A 406 10.49 -45.24 17.17
N THR A 407 11.42 -44.65 16.43
CA THR A 407 11.12 -43.44 15.62
C THR A 407 12.18 -43.34 14.52
N LEU A 408 11.75 -43.29 13.25
CA LEU A 408 12.63 -43.05 12.09
C LEU A 408 13.17 -41.62 12.17
N GLY A 409 14.24 -41.43 12.95
CA GLY A 409 15.07 -40.24 12.98
C GLY A 409 16.25 -40.39 12.02
N ILE A 410 16.23 -39.64 10.93
CA ILE A 410 17.42 -39.35 10.13
C ILE A 410 17.37 -37.87 9.81
N PHE A 411 18.04 -37.02 10.60
CA PHE A 411 18.63 -35.73 10.20
C PHE A 411 19.40 -35.15 11.39
N TRP A 412 20.60 -35.66 11.66
CA TRP A 412 21.58 -34.96 12.51
C TRP A 412 22.91 -34.88 11.74
N ASN A 413 23.51 -33.69 11.74
CA ASN A 413 24.71 -33.21 11.01
C ASN A 413 24.47 -32.38 9.74
N GLN A 414 23.55 -31.40 9.79
CA GLN A 414 23.64 -30.26 8.88
C GLN A 414 24.80 -29.34 9.29
N LYS A 415 25.55 -28.83 8.31
CA LYS A 415 26.62 -27.86 8.56
C LYS A 415 26.05 -26.63 9.28
N LYS A 416 26.65 -26.27 10.42
CA LYS A 416 26.44 -24.96 11.06
C LYS A 416 27.36 -23.94 10.38
N TRP A 417 26.76 -22.87 9.85
CA TRP A 417 27.48 -21.83 9.12
C TRP A 417 27.85 -20.70 10.07
N SER A 418 29.11 -20.26 10.07
CA SER A 418 29.51 -19.07 10.84
C SER A 418 29.07 -17.78 10.15
N ALA A 419 28.96 -16.67 10.90
CA ALA A 419 28.65 -15.36 10.33
C ALA A 419 29.68 -14.94 9.26
N GLU A 420 30.95 -15.30 9.43
CA GLU A 420 32.02 -15.04 8.46
C GLU A 420 31.83 -15.84 7.17
N GLU A 421 31.49 -17.13 7.27
CA GLU A 421 31.21 -17.96 6.09
C GLU A 421 29.99 -17.45 5.31
N VAL A 422 28.94 -17.04 6.02
CA VAL A 422 27.75 -16.43 5.41
C VAL A 422 28.13 -15.10 4.73
N ARG A 423 28.94 -14.25 5.36
CA ARG A 423 29.43 -13.01 4.75
C ARG A 423 30.20 -13.30 3.47
N GLU A 424 31.19 -14.19 3.54
CA GLU A 424 32.06 -14.55 2.41
C GLU A 424 31.23 -15.03 1.21
N TYR A 425 30.23 -15.88 1.46
CA TYR A 425 29.29 -16.33 0.44
C TYR A 425 28.51 -15.16 -0.18
N LEU A 426 27.86 -14.34 0.65
CA LEU A 426 26.98 -13.26 0.21
C LEU A 426 27.73 -12.24 -0.63
N VAL A 427 28.91 -11.80 -0.18
CA VAL A 427 29.68 -10.71 -0.82
C VAL A 427 30.78 -11.18 -1.78
N SER A 428 30.79 -12.48 -2.11
CA SER A 428 31.74 -13.08 -3.05
C SER A 428 31.90 -12.28 -4.35
N SER A 429 33.14 -12.18 -4.82
CA SER A 429 33.50 -11.44 -6.04
C SER A 429 32.95 -12.11 -7.29
N PHE A 430 32.54 -11.30 -8.28
CA PHE A 430 32.18 -11.81 -9.59
C PHE A 430 33.41 -12.33 -10.33
N THR A 431 33.27 -13.48 -10.97
CA THR A 431 34.22 -13.93 -11.99
C THR A 431 34.20 -12.99 -13.20
N GLU A 432 35.26 -13.00 -14.00
CA GLU A 432 35.30 -12.20 -15.23
C GLU A 432 34.15 -12.57 -16.19
N ARG A 433 33.81 -13.86 -16.28
CA ARG A 433 32.71 -14.36 -17.10
C ARG A 433 31.35 -13.85 -16.62
N GLU A 434 31.16 -13.69 -15.32
CA GLU A 434 29.95 -13.12 -14.72
C GLU A 434 29.83 -11.64 -15.02
N SER A 435 30.90 -10.88 -14.81
CA SER A 435 30.96 -9.45 -15.12
C SER A 435 30.66 -9.17 -16.59
N ARG A 436 31.28 -9.92 -17.52
CA ARG A 436 30.98 -9.83 -18.96
C ARG A 436 29.53 -10.21 -19.30
N ARG A 437 28.88 -11.05 -18.49
CA ARG A 437 27.48 -11.43 -18.70
C ARG A 437 26.53 -10.34 -18.23
N ILE A 438 26.78 -9.76 -17.05
CA ILE A 438 26.01 -8.64 -16.51
C ILE A 438 26.06 -7.45 -17.47
N ASN A 439 27.25 -7.06 -17.93
CA ASN A 439 27.44 -5.94 -18.88
C ASN A 439 26.70 -6.14 -20.21
N ARG A 440 26.70 -7.37 -20.76
CA ARG A 440 25.93 -7.68 -21.97
C ARG A 440 24.42 -7.61 -21.77
N TRP A 441 23.94 -7.91 -20.58
CA TRP A 441 22.52 -7.84 -20.27
C TRP A 441 22.05 -6.41 -20.02
N MET A 442 22.87 -5.57 -19.37
CA MET A 442 22.57 -4.15 -19.16
C MET A 442 22.43 -3.37 -20.48
N SER A 443 23.10 -3.79 -21.55
CA SER A 443 23.04 -3.17 -22.88
C SER A 443 21.99 -3.79 -23.82
N ARG A 444 21.22 -4.77 -23.36
CA ARG A 444 20.29 -5.54 -24.20
C ARG A 444 18.92 -4.88 -24.27
N ARG A 445 18.30 -4.90 -25.47
CA ARG A 445 16.87 -4.56 -25.64
C ARG A 445 15.98 -5.64 -25.02
N LEU A 446 15.08 -5.21 -24.14
CA LEU A 446 14.09 -6.06 -23.47
C LEU A 446 12.94 -6.39 -24.42
N THR A 447 12.48 -7.64 -24.40
CA THR A 447 11.45 -8.16 -25.32
C THR A 447 10.16 -8.61 -24.62
N GLY A 448 10.15 -8.67 -23.29
CA GLY A 448 9.03 -9.18 -22.48
C GLY A 448 8.99 -10.71 -22.37
N ASN A 449 9.97 -11.43 -22.92
CA ASN A 449 9.97 -12.89 -22.98
C ASN A 449 10.60 -13.51 -21.73
N SER A 450 10.26 -14.78 -21.44
CA SER A 450 10.88 -15.53 -20.34
C SER A 450 12.40 -15.59 -20.49
N ALA A 451 13.09 -15.01 -19.52
CA ALA A 451 14.53 -14.96 -19.43
C ALA A 451 15.07 -16.11 -18.56
N GLY A 452 16.37 -16.33 -18.63
CA GLY A 452 17.02 -17.40 -17.90
C GLY A 452 17.00 -18.77 -18.57
N ARG A 453 17.82 -19.67 -18.02
CA ARG A 453 18.05 -21.03 -18.50
C ARG A 453 17.00 -22.01 -18.00
N ASP A 454 16.53 -21.84 -16.78
CA ASP A 454 15.46 -22.65 -16.23
C ASP A 454 14.11 -22.06 -16.58
N LYS A 455 13.45 -22.68 -17.56
CA LYS A 455 12.14 -22.24 -18.04
C LYS A 455 11.02 -22.44 -17.01
N LYS A 456 11.23 -23.27 -15.98
CA LYS A 456 10.23 -23.47 -14.91
C LYS A 456 10.09 -22.26 -14.00
N LEU A 457 11.11 -21.40 -13.90
CA LEU A 457 11.02 -20.17 -13.11
C LEU A 457 10.16 -19.08 -13.78
N SER A 458 9.99 -19.16 -15.11
CA SER A 458 9.08 -18.30 -15.89
C SER A 458 9.21 -16.77 -15.66
N VAL A 459 10.38 -16.26 -15.27
CA VAL A 459 10.60 -14.82 -15.04
C VAL A 459 10.85 -14.10 -16.37
N CYS A 460 10.13 -13.00 -16.63
CA CYS A 460 10.32 -12.23 -17.87
C CYS A 460 11.57 -11.34 -17.81
N ASP A 461 12.15 -11.02 -18.98
CA ASP A 461 13.34 -10.16 -19.07
C ASP A 461 13.13 -8.75 -18.47
N LYS A 462 11.91 -8.20 -18.53
CA LYS A 462 11.54 -6.91 -17.91
C LYS A 462 11.63 -6.97 -16.39
N SER A 463 11.07 -8.00 -15.76
CA SER A 463 11.14 -8.21 -14.31
C SER A 463 12.58 -8.45 -13.84
N LEU A 464 13.39 -9.19 -14.62
CA LEU A 464 14.81 -9.35 -14.31
C LEU A 464 15.63 -8.08 -14.49
N ALA A 465 15.19 -7.14 -15.33
CA ALA A 465 15.93 -5.93 -15.61
C ALA A 465 16.04 -5.00 -14.39
N SER A 466 15.09 -5.05 -13.44
CA SER A 466 15.16 -4.25 -12.21
C SER A 466 16.37 -4.64 -11.35
N LEU A 467 16.75 -5.91 -11.36
CA LEU A 467 17.95 -6.43 -10.68
C LEU A 467 19.28 -6.00 -11.34
N LEU A 468 19.24 -5.43 -12.53
CA LEU A 468 20.42 -4.89 -13.22
C LEU A 468 20.56 -3.38 -13.03
N ARG A 469 19.59 -2.73 -12.39
CA ARG A 469 19.60 -1.29 -12.11
C ARG A 469 19.97 -1.06 -10.65
N ILE A 470 20.85 -0.10 -10.40
CA ILE A 470 21.26 0.31 -9.07
C ILE A 470 20.56 1.64 -8.75
N PRO A 471 19.74 1.71 -7.68
CA PRO A 471 19.07 2.95 -7.32
C PRO A 471 20.08 3.97 -6.78
N PRO A 472 20.05 5.24 -7.23
CA PRO A 472 20.81 6.31 -6.58
C PRO A 472 20.32 6.53 -5.14
N SER A 473 21.19 7.04 -4.27
CA SER A 473 20.92 7.21 -2.84
C SER A 473 19.67 8.05 -2.53
N ASN A 474 19.28 8.95 -3.43
CA ASN A 474 18.08 9.80 -3.34
C ASN A 474 17.17 9.62 -4.57
N THR A 475 16.70 8.40 -4.83
CA THR A 475 15.83 8.11 -5.98
C THR A 475 14.48 8.80 -5.81
N PRO A 476 14.04 9.69 -6.73
CA PRO A 476 12.70 10.26 -6.71
C PRO A 476 11.64 9.16 -6.91
N ILE A 477 10.50 9.26 -6.22
CA ILE A 477 9.40 8.26 -6.25
C ILE A 477 8.95 7.92 -7.69
N LEU A 478 8.98 8.88 -8.61
CA LEU A 478 8.60 8.69 -10.02
C LEU A 478 9.55 7.76 -10.81
N GLU A 479 10.80 7.61 -10.36
CA GLU A 479 11.79 6.71 -10.97
C GLU A 479 11.95 5.41 -10.18
N ALA A 480 11.22 5.24 -9.06
CA ALA A 480 11.35 4.09 -8.16
C ALA A 480 10.90 2.77 -8.81
N GLU A 481 9.90 2.82 -9.70
CA GLU A 481 9.29 1.64 -10.34
C GLU A 481 10.32 0.75 -11.06
N GLN A 482 11.31 1.36 -11.71
CA GLN A 482 12.30 0.62 -12.49
C GLN A 482 13.28 -0.19 -11.64
N TYR A 483 13.37 0.10 -10.34
CA TYR A 483 14.26 -0.56 -9.40
C TYR A 483 13.54 -1.61 -8.55
N TYR A 484 12.21 -1.55 -8.48
CA TYR A 484 11.40 -2.43 -7.65
C TYR A 484 11.39 -3.87 -8.20
N VAL A 485 11.41 -4.86 -7.31
CA VAL A 485 11.31 -6.27 -7.68
C VAL A 485 9.88 -6.76 -7.46
N ASP A 486 9.31 -7.42 -8.46
CA ASP A 486 7.94 -7.92 -8.42
C ASP A 486 7.86 -9.36 -7.87
N ASP A 487 6.63 -9.86 -7.72
CA ASP A 487 6.33 -11.22 -7.26
C ASP A 487 7.07 -12.31 -8.05
N SER A 488 7.30 -12.12 -9.35
CA SER A 488 7.93 -13.13 -10.20
C SER A 488 9.39 -13.34 -9.81
N VAL A 489 10.09 -12.24 -9.47
CA VAL A 489 11.48 -12.29 -9.00
C VAL A 489 11.57 -12.90 -7.61
N ILE A 490 10.71 -12.47 -6.69
CA ILE A 490 10.66 -13.00 -5.32
C ILE A 490 10.38 -14.50 -5.34
N ASN A 491 9.27 -14.94 -5.93
CA ASN A 491 8.89 -16.35 -6.00
C ASN A 491 9.98 -17.20 -6.67
N ALA A 492 10.60 -16.70 -7.75
CA ALA A 492 11.69 -17.42 -8.42
C ALA A 492 12.91 -17.60 -7.50
N TYR A 493 13.31 -16.58 -6.74
CA TYR A 493 14.44 -16.69 -5.82
C TYR A 493 14.18 -17.68 -4.68
N PHE A 494 12.98 -17.64 -4.08
CA PHE A 494 12.60 -18.59 -3.04
C PHE A 494 12.54 -20.03 -3.55
N GLU A 495 12.11 -20.26 -4.80
CA GLU A 495 12.21 -21.58 -5.43
C GLU A 495 13.67 -22.04 -5.61
N LEU A 496 14.63 -21.11 -5.80
CA LEU A 496 16.05 -21.47 -5.83
C LEU A 496 16.58 -21.87 -4.44
N LEU A 497 16.11 -21.25 -3.35
CA LEU A 497 16.46 -21.65 -1.98
C LEU A 497 16.00 -23.09 -1.69
N ARG A 498 14.78 -23.42 -2.13
CA ARG A 498 14.24 -24.79 -2.05
C ARG A 498 15.06 -25.78 -2.87
N LYS A 499 15.39 -25.44 -4.13
CA LYS A 499 16.24 -26.27 -5.00
C LYS A 499 17.62 -26.52 -4.40
N ARG A 500 18.23 -25.50 -3.77
CA ARG A 500 19.55 -25.64 -3.12
C ARG A 500 19.54 -26.69 -2.03
N TRP A 501 18.49 -26.74 -1.21
CA TRP A 501 18.33 -27.79 -0.21
C TRP A 501 18.13 -29.17 -0.87
N MET A 502 17.25 -29.27 -1.88
CA MET A 502 17.00 -30.55 -2.56
C MET A 502 18.26 -31.12 -3.21
N GLU A 503 19.16 -30.26 -3.72
CA GLU A 503 20.43 -30.67 -4.32
C GLU A 503 21.48 -31.04 -3.27
N PHE A 504 21.48 -30.39 -2.10
CA PHE A 504 22.49 -30.57 -1.05
C PHE A 504 21.86 -30.67 0.37
N PRO A 505 21.09 -31.72 0.67
CA PRO A 505 20.32 -31.83 1.92
C PRO A 505 21.18 -31.98 3.19
N ASN A 506 22.46 -32.35 3.04
CA ASN A 506 23.41 -32.47 4.15
C ASN A 506 24.08 -31.13 4.51
N LEU A 507 24.00 -30.12 3.63
CA LEU A 507 24.68 -28.82 3.81
C LEU A 507 23.73 -27.68 4.16
N TYR A 508 22.49 -27.74 3.66
CA TYR A 508 21.50 -26.70 3.87
C TYR A 508 20.28 -27.26 4.60
N MET A 509 19.56 -26.40 5.30
CA MET A 509 18.32 -26.78 5.98
C MET A 509 17.15 -26.93 5.02
N LYS A 510 16.23 -27.86 5.36
CA LYS A 510 14.96 -28.00 4.63
C LYS A 510 14.13 -26.75 4.88
N ASN A 511 13.89 -25.99 3.82
CA ASN A 511 13.06 -24.80 3.85
C ASN A 511 11.96 -24.89 2.80
N TYR A 512 10.86 -24.21 3.05
CA TYR A 512 9.77 -24.04 2.09
C TYR A 512 9.38 -22.58 2.06
N SER A 513 8.86 -22.11 0.93
CA SER A 513 8.31 -20.77 0.81
C SER A 513 6.88 -20.82 0.34
N LEU A 514 6.01 -20.09 1.02
CA LEU A 514 4.68 -19.84 0.50
C LEU A 514 4.75 -18.86 -0.67
N PRO A 515 3.86 -19.01 -1.67
CA PRO A 515 3.70 -18.03 -2.74
C PRO A 515 3.35 -16.64 -2.18
N THR A 516 3.90 -15.58 -2.78
CA THR A 516 3.73 -14.17 -2.34
C THR A 516 2.27 -13.71 -2.27
N TRP A 517 1.37 -14.33 -3.04
CA TRP A 517 -0.03 -13.96 -3.10
C TRP A 517 -0.89 -14.51 -1.95
N ILE A 518 -0.41 -15.50 -1.19
CA ILE A 518 -1.22 -16.18 -0.16
C ILE A 518 -1.75 -15.22 0.88
N MET A 519 -0.88 -14.35 1.40
CA MET A 519 -1.27 -13.37 2.41
C MET A 519 -2.14 -12.26 1.81
N THR A 520 -1.97 -11.94 0.54
CA THR A 520 -2.84 -10.97 -0.16
C THR A 520 -4.30 -11.44 -0.17
N PHE A 521 -4.57 -12.71 -0.48
CA PHE A 521 -5.96 -13.22 -0.47
C PHE A 521 -6.56 -13.32 0.92
N LEU A 522 -5.74 -13.62 1.94
CA LEU A 522 -6.15 -13.60 3.34
C LEU A 522 -6.54 -12.18 3.78
N LEU A 523 -5.66 -11.21 3.54
CA LEU A 523 -5.81 -9.83 3.99
C LEU A 523 -6.92 -9.06 3.25
N THR A 524 -7.13 -9.38 1.97
CA THR A 524 -8.24 -8.81 1.19
C THR A 524 -9.60 -9.39 1.58
N GLY A 525 -9.64 -10.44 2.41
CA GLY A 525 -10.87 -11.16 2.75
C GLY A 525 -11.48 -11.92 1.56
N LYS A 526 -10.78 -11.97 0.41
CA LYS A 526 -11.24 -12.66 -0.80
C LYS A 526 -11.39 -14.15 -0.55
N TRP A 527 -10.51 -14.74 0.27
CA TRP A 527 -10.59 -16.12 0.72
C TRP A 527 -10.71 -16.20 2.24
N THR A 528 -11.60 -17.07 2.73
CA THR A 528 -11.66 -17.44 4.15
C THR A 528 -10.36 -18.11 4.60
N GLU A 529 -10.05 -18.07 5.89
CA GLU A 529 -8.86 -18.68 6.51
C GLU A 529 -8.69 -20.15 6.10
N SER A 530 -9.76 -20.95 6.13
CA SER A 530 -9.78 -22.36 5.70
C SER A 530 -9.55 -22.55 4.20
N LYS A 531 -9.99 -21.59 3.38
CA LYS A 531 -9.78 -21.63 1.93
C LYS A 531 -8.33 -21.35 1.62
N VAL A 532 -7.71 -20.37 2.27
CA VAL A 532 -6.25 -20.11 2.13
C VAL A 532 -5.44 -21.35 2.49
N LEU A 533 -5.77 -22.01 3.61
CA LEU A 533 -5.14 -23.27 4.00
C LEU A 533 -5.31 -24.38 2.94
N SER A 534 -6.46 -24.47 2.28
CA SER A 534 -6.72 -25.55 1.30
C SER A 534 -5.84 -25.48 0.04
N TYR A 535 -5.24 -24.32 -0.26
CA TYR A 535 -4.29 -24.17 -1.37
C TYR A 535 -2.86 -24.53 -0.99
N LEU A 536 -2.59 -24.79 0.29
CA LEU A 536 -1.29 -25.22 0.77
C LEU A 536 -1.13 -26.72 0.61
N ASN A 537 0.01 -27.12 0.05
CA ASN A 537 0.42 -28.51 0.07
C ASN A 537 1.09 -28.82 1.42
N ILE A 538 0.28 -29.23 2.40
CA ILE A 538 0.74 -29.52 3.76
C ILE A 538 1.80 -30.61 3.77
N GLU A 539 1.72 -31.61 2.88
CA GLU A 539 2.71 -32.69 2.78
C GLU A 539 4.09 -32.17 2.37
N GLU A 540 4.15 -31.15 1.51
CA GLU A 540 5.43 -30.53 1.12
C GLU A 540 6.01 -29.64 2.22
N ILE A 541 5.15 -28.97 3.00
CA ILE A 541 5.55 -28.08 4.09
C ILE A 541 5.99 -28.89 5.32
N ALA A 542 5.41 -30.08 5.52
CA ALA A 542 5.71 -30.94 6.65
C ALA A 542 7.21 -31.28 6.75
N GLY A 543 7.74 -31.20 7.97
CA GLY A 543 9.14 -31.48 8.28
C GLY A 543 10.14 -30.42 7.80
N THR A 544 9.69 -29.24 7.39
CA THR A 544 10.59 -28.09 7.12
C THR A 544 11.12 -27.52 8.42
N SER A 545 12.40 -27.09 8.45
CA SER A 545 13.00 -26.40 9.60
C SER A 545 12.49 -24.96 9.69
N LYS A 546 12.39 -24.29 8.55
CA LYS A 546 11.89 -22.92 8.43
C LYS A 546 10.95 -22.78 7.25
N LEU A 547 9.82 -22.12 7.48
CA LEU A 547 8.86 -21.74 6.45
C LEU A 547 8.95 -20.24 6.22
N PHE A 548 9.25 -19.85 4.98
CA PHE A 548 9.30 -18.48 4.54
C PHE A 548 7.99 -18.03 3.94
N ILE A 549 7.55 -16.83 4.32
CA ILE A 549 6.34 -16.21 3.82
C ILE A 549 6.71 -14.77 3.42
N PRO A 550 7.15 -14.56 2.16
CA PRO A 550 7.34 -13.21 1.64
C PRO A 550 5.98 -12.54 1.44
N VAL A 551 5.82 -11.34 1.99
CA VAL A 551 4.56 -10.58 1.92
C VAL A 551 4.85 -9.19 1.37
N CYS A 552 4.06 -8.77 0.38
CA CYS A 552 4.07 -7.39 -0.11
C CYS A 552 2.90 -6.63 0.52
N LEU A 553 3.19 -5.73 1.46
CA LEU A 553 2.22 -4.84 2.09
C LEU A 553 2.40 -3.45 1.49
N GLU A 554 1.43 -2.98 0.69
CA GLU A 554 1.43 -1.61 0.15
C GLU A 554 2.71 -1.21 -0.61
N ASN A 555 3.26 -2.11 -1.44
CA ASN A 555 4.56 -1.98 -2.14
C ASN A 555 5.79 -1.98 -1.23
N HIS A 556 5.67 -2.60 -0.06
CA HIS A 556 6.79 -2.89 0.82
C HIS A 556 6.88 -4.40 1.07
N TRP A 557 8.01 -4.97 0.68
CA TRP A 557 8.29 -6.39 0.92
C TRP A 557 8.79 -6.59 2.35
N ILE A 558 8.14 -7.51 3.06
CA ILE A 558 8.60 -8.04 4.34
C ILE A 558 8.75 -9.56 4.25
N LEU A 559 9.54 -10.13 5.16
CA LEU A 559 9.65 -11.58 5.32
C LEU A 559 9.10 -11.98 6.67
N ILE A 560 8.14 -12.89 6.65
CA ILE A 560 7.73 -13.62 7.85
C ILE A 560 8.40 -14.99 7.79
N CYS A 561 9.11 -15.37 8.85
CA CYS A 561 9.72 -16.70 8.96
C CYS A 561 9.08 -17.45 10.13
N VAL A 562 8.45 -18.58 9.82
CA VAL A 562 7.99 -19.53 10.83
C VAL A 562 9.14 -20.50 11.09
N ASP A 563 9.82 -20.30 12.22
CA ASP A 563 10.91 -21.13 12.70
C ASP A 563 10.33 -22.30 13.51
N ILE A 564 10.25 -23.47 12.88
CA ILE A 564 9.63 -24.65 13.47
C ILE A 564 10.47 -25.18 14.63
N GLU A 565 11.79 -25.13 14.50
CA GLU A 565 12.73 -25.64 15.51
C GLU A 565 12.70 -24.78 16.78
N ARG A 566 12.69 -23.45 16.63
CA ARG A 566 12.63 -22.52 17.77
C ARG A 566 11.20 -22.21 18.24
N ARG A 567 10.19 -22.68 17.52
CA ARG A 567 8.77 -22.32 17.71
C ARG A 567 8.61 -20.80 17.77
N ALA A 568 9.15 -20.12 16.76
CA ALA A 568 9.14 -18.67 16.70
C ALA A 568 8.58 -18.17 15.37
N LEU A 569 7.81 -17.08 15.45
CA LEU A 569 7.38 -16.30 14.30
C LEU A 569 8.25 -15.04 14.22
N LEU A 570 9.22 -15.04 13.31
CA LEU A 570 10.10 -13.91 13.07
C LEU A 570 9.45 -12.95 12.08
N TRP A 571 9.39 -11.68 12.43
CA TRP A 571 8.95 -10.59 11.56
C TRP A 571 10.14 -9.76 11.12
N LEU A 572 10.54 -9.91 9.85
CA LEU A 572 11.73 -9.27 9.30
C LEU A 572 11.34 -8.16 8.33
N ASP A 573 11.51 -6.92 8.80
CA ASP A 573 11.23 -5.69 8.06
C ASP A 573 12.49 -4.80 8.03
N SER A 574 13.01 -4.54 6.83
CA SER A 574 14.18 -3.69 6.60
C SER A 574 13.97 -2.21 6.91
N LEU A 575 12.72 -1.74 6.99
CA LEU A 575 12.33 -0.37 7.33
C LEU A 575 11.74 -0.22 8.74
N SER A 576 11.45 -1.33 9.43
CA SER A 576 10.81 -1.32 10.77
C SER A 576 9.43 -0.64 10.78
N PHE A 577 8.61 -0.84 9.76
CA PHE A 577 7.26 -0.29 9.78
C PHE A 577 6.37 -1.06 10.74
N ASP A 578 5.47 -0.35 11.43
CA ASP A 578 4.40 -0.97 12.19
C ASP A 578 3.23 -1.26 11.25
N HIS A 579 2.99 -2.54 10.98
CA HIS A 579 2.00 -2.99 10.02
C HIS A 579 0.70 -3.37 10.72
N ALA A 580 -0.41 -2.70 10.40
CA ALA A 580 -1.73 -3.03 10.94
C ALA A 580 -2.14 -4.50 10.67
N GLN A 581 -1.63 -5.09 9.58
CA GLN A 581 -1.89 -6.44 9.14
C GLN A 581 -1.17 -7.51 9.98
N LYS A 582 -0.15 -7.11 10.77
CA LYS A 582 0.69 -8.00 11.59
C LYS A 582 -0.14 -8.93 12.47
N GLY A 583 -1.11 -8.39 13.22
CA GLY A 583 -1.96 -9.18 14.09
C GLY A 583 -2.82 -10.22 13.35
N VAL A 584 -3.32 -9.89 12.15
CA VAL A 584 -4.14 -10.79 11.35
C VAL A 584 -3.29 -11.95 10.79
N ILE A 585 -2.12 -11.62 10.22
CA ILE A 585 -1.23 -12.63 9.65
C ILE A 585 -0.69 -13.56 10.74
N SER A 586 -0.19 -13.00 11.85
CA SER A 586 0.34 -13.79 12.95
C SER A 586 -0.72 -14.70 13.55
N ARG A 587 -1.94 -14.19 13.74
CA ARG A 587 -3.06 -15.00 14.23
C ARG A 587 -3.37 -16.16 13.27
N TRP A 588 -3.48 -15.88 11.98
CA TRP A 588 -3.76 -16.93 11.00
C TRP A 588 -2.68 -18.02 10.99
N ILE A 589 -1.40 -17.62 11.05
CA ILE A 589 -0.30 -18.58 11.08
C ILE A 589 -0.42 -19.48 12.32
N ILE A 590 -0.61 -18.90 13.50
CA ILE A 590 -0.63 -19.64 14.77
C ILE A 590 -1.90 -20.46 14.95
N GLU A 591 -3.07 -19.94 14.58
CA GLU A 591 -4.36 -20.61 14.84
C GLU A 591 -4.77 -21.58 13.72
N HIS A 592 -4.23 -21.43 12.51
CA HIS A 592 -4.66 -22.21 11.34
C HIS A 592 -3.54 -23.01 10.69
N LEU A 593 -2.41 -22.37 10.38
CA LEU A 593 -1.33 -23.03 9.64
C LEU A 593 -0.54 -24.00 10.51
N VAL A 594 -0.03 -23.51 11.64
CA VAL A 594 0.83 -24.24 12.57
C VAL A 594 0.17 -25.52 13.12
N PRO A 595 -1.14 -25.54 13.47
CA PRO A 595 -1.85 -26.77 13.82
C PRO A 595 -1.87 -27.81 12.69
N LYS A 596 -1.99 -27.37 11.43
CA LYS A 596 -1.91 -28.28 10.28
C LYS A 596 -0.52 -28.90 10.08
N LEU A 597 0.51 -28.31 10.68
CA LEU A 597 1.87 -28.86 10.71
C LEU A 597 2.11 -29.78 11.92
N GLY A 598 1.10 -30.03 12.76
CA GLY A 598 1.18 -30.90 13.94
C GLY A 598 1.53 -30.19 15.23
N TYR A 599 1.37 -28.86 15.30
CA TYR A 599 1.67 -28.05 16.48
C TYR A 599 0.40 -27.33 16.97
N ASP A 600 -0.37 -27.95 17.87
CA ASP A 600 -1.68 -27.42 18.26
C ASP A 600 -1.65 -26.37 19.40
N ASN A 601 -0.53 -26.26 20.12
CA ASN A 601 -0.42 -25.36 21.26
C ASN A 601 0.16 -23.98 20.88
N ALA A 602 -0.73 -23.02 20.64
CA ALA A 602 -0.38 -21.64 20.30
C ALA A 602 0.54 -20.94 21.32
N GLN A 603 0.50 -21.33 22.60
CA GLN A 603 1.31 -20.69 23.66
C GLN A 603 2.80 -21.05 23.59
N GLU A 604 3.16 -22.09 22.83
CA GLU A 604 4.55 -22.48 22.62
C GLU A 604 5.26 -21.58 21.60
N TRP A 605 4.51 -20.73 20.89
CA TRP A 605 5.02 -19.91 19.81
C TRP A 605 5.32 -18.49 20.24
N GLN A 606 6.55 -18.06 19.99
CA GLN A 606 7.01 -16.71 20.32
C GLN A 606 6.96 -15.80 19.09
N PHE A 607 6.41 -14.61 19.25
CA PHE A 607 6.50 -13.57 18.22
C PHE A 607 7.76 -12.73 18.45
N LEU A 608 8.67 -12.69 17.47
CA LEU A 608 9.96 -12.00 17.60
C LEU A 608 10.18 -11.01 16.45
N GLU A 609 10.61 -9.80 16.81
CA GLU A 609 11.16 -8.80 15.88
C GLU A 609 12.64 -8.68 16.15
N PRO A 610 13.51 -9.27 15.31
CA PRO A 610 14.94 -9.24 15.57
C PRO A 610 15.47 -7.79 15.57
N VAL A 611 16.20 -7.44 16.62
CA VAL A 611 16.65 -6.06 16.87
C VAL A 611 17.80 -5.66 15.94
N ASP A 612 18.66 -6.63 15.59
CA ASP A 612 19.90 -6.44 14.82
C ASP A 612 19.73 -6.81 13.33
N LEU A 613 18.63 -6.40 12.71
CA LEU A 613 18.42 -6.60 11.27
C LEU A 613 19.16 -5.54 10.44
N PRO A 614 19.84 -5.94 9.35
CA PRO A 614 20.31 -5.01 8.33
C PRO A 614 19.19 -4.10 7.86
N ARG A 615 19.35 -2.78 7.97
CA ARG A 615 18.32 -1.81 7.58
C ARG A 615 18.54 -1.30 6.17
N GLN A 616 17.43 -1.07 5.47
CA GLN A 616 17.48 -0.36 4.20
C GLN A 616 17.44 1.15 4.42
N THR A 617 18.02 1.90 3.51
CA THR A 617 18.08 3.37 3.56
C THR A 617 17.36 4.04 2.39
N ASN A 618 16.95 3.28 1.39
CA ASN A 618 16.10 3.75 0.28
C ASN A 618 14.73 3.07 0.32
N GLU A 619 13.87 3.41 -0.64
CA GLU A 619 12.46 2.97 -0.68
C GLU A 619 12.22 1.75 -1.58
N VAL A 620 13.23 1.26 -2.31
CA VAL A 620 13.04 0.29 -3.42
C VAL A 620 13.73 -1.05 -3.24
N ASP A 621 14.61 -1.18 -2.23
CA ASP A 621 15.42 -2.38 -2.02
C ASP A 621 14.76 -3.44 -1.11
N CYS A 622 13.56 -3.20 -0.58
CA CYS A 622 12.89 -4.09 0.39
C CYS A 622 12.82 -5.55 -0.08
N GLY A 623 12.54 -5.79 -1.36
CA GLY A 623 12.53 -7.15 -1.90
C GLY A 623 13.92 -7.80 -1.97
N ILE A 624 15.00 -7.02 -2.12
CA ILE A 624 16.38 -7.52 -2.04
C ILE A 624 16.72 -7.93 -0.60
N PHE A 625 16.32 -7.11 0.38
CA PHE A 625 16.46 -7.43 1.80
C PHE A 625 15.69 -8.71 2.16
N VAL A 626 14.43 -8.85 1.73
CA VAL A 626 13.62 -10.06 1.94
C VAL A 626 14.30 -11.32 1.41
N MET A 627 14.79 -11.27 0.16
CA MET A 627 15.52 -12.40 -0.43
C MET A 627 16.79 -12.74 0.35
N LYS A 628 17.51 -11.73 0.88
CA LYS A 628 18.75 -11.96 1.63
C LYS A 628 18.54 -12.34 3.09
N TYR A 629 17.48 -11.88 3.73
CA TYR A 629 17.06 -12.40 5.01
C TYR A 629 16.76 -13.89 4.92
N ALA A 630 16.00 -14.33 3.91
CA ALA A 630 15.71 -15.75 3.71
C ALA A 630 16.97 -16.58 3.40
N ASP A 631 17.88 -16.05 2.58
CA ASP A 631 19.16 -16.71 2.28
C ASP A 631 20.03 -16.89 3.54
N CYS A 632 20.07 -15.86 4.39
CA CYS A 632 20.75 -15.89 5.69
C CYS A 632 20.10 -16.89 6.66
N LEU A 633 18.78 -16.86 6.79
CA LEU A 633 18.03 -17.81 7.63
C LEU A 633 18.19 -19.25 7.15
N ALA A 634 18.34 -19.48 5.84
CA ALA A 634 18.62 -20.78 5.27
C ALA A 634 20.08 -21.25 5.48
N LEU A 635 20.96 -20.37 5.98
CA LEU A 635 22.36 -20.66 6.28
C LEU A 635 22.66 -20.67 7.79
N GLY A 636 22.09 -19.81 8.64
CA GLY A 636 22.44 -19.90 10.07
C GLY A 636 22.00 -18.75 10.97
N ASP A 637 20.85 -18.12 10.72
CA ASP A 637 20.29 -17.03 11.55
C ASP A 637 21.23 -15.82 11.80
N HIS A 638 22.25 -15.67 10.96
CA HIS A 638 23.18 -14.52 10.95
C HIS A 638 22.89 -13.63 9.75
N PHE A 639 22.83 -12.32 9.94
CA PHE A 639 22.57 -11.34 8.87
C PHE A 639 23.78 -10.42 8.60
N PRO A 640 24.95 -10.96 8.19
CA PRO A 640 26.18 -10.17 8.07
C PRO A 640 26.19 -9.38 6.76
N PHE A 641 25.26 -8.46 6.56
CA PHE A 641 25.26 -7.58 5.39
C PHE A 641 24.68 -6.21 5.70
N THR A 642 24.90 -5.26 4.80
CA THR A 642 24.44 -3.88 4.94
C THR A 642 23.84 -3.38 3.63
N GLN A 643 23.25 -2.18 3.65
CA GLN A 643 22.79 -1.50 2.44
C GLN A 643 23.88 -1.38 1.36
N GLN A 644 25.16 -1.26 1.73
CA GLN A 644 26.26 -1.09 0.78
C GLN A 644 26.47 -2.34 -0.09
N ASP A 645 26.04 -3.51 0.38
CA ASP A 645 26.16 -4.76 -0.36
C ASP A 645 25.04 -4.96 -1.40
N ILE A 646 23.95 -4.18 -1.32
CA ILE A 646 22.75 -4.34 -2.15
C ILE A 646 22.99 -4.24 -3.66
N PRO A 647 23.80 -3.29 -4.19
CA PRO A 647 24.12 -3.27 -5.62
C PRO A 647 24.74 -4.58 -6.11
N ARG A 648 25.60 -5.21 -5.29
CA ARG A 648 26.18 -6.52 -5.60
C ARG A 648 25.13 -7.62 -5.49
N PHE A 649 24.25 -7.58 -4.50
CA PHE A 649 23.19 -8.58 -4.35
C PHE A 649 22.20 -8.56 -5.50
N ARG A 650 21.81 -7.39 -6.00
CA ARG A 650 20.96 -7.24 -7.20
C ARG A 650 21.53 -8.04 -8.37
N HIS A 651 22.81 -7.84 -8.69
CA HIS A 651 23.49 -8.58 -9.77
C HIS A 651 23.66 -10.08 -9.51
N HIS A 652 23.92 -10.47 -8.26
CA HIS A 652 24.01 -11.88 -7.88
C HIS A 652 22.67 -12.60 -8.04
N ILE A 653 21.59 -12.01 -7.54
CA ILE A 653 20.22 -12.53 -7.66
C ILE A 653 19.85 -12.65 -9.15
N PHE A 654 20.19 -11.64 -9.96
CA PHE A 654 20.01 -11.71 -11.41
C PHE A 654 20.71 -12.94 -12.00
N LEU A 655 21.99 -13.16 -11.66
CA LEU A 655 22.74 -14.30 -12.16
C LEU A 655 22.17 -15.64 -11.68
N ASP A 656 21.76 -15.71 -10.42
CA ASP A 656 21.20 -16.90 -9.79
C ASP A 656 19.89 -17.32 -10.49
N ILE A 657 18.96 -16.37 -10.67
CA ILE A 657 17.70 -16.61 -11.41
C ILE A 657 17.98 -16.90 -12.89
N TYR A 658 18.86 -16.15 -13.54
CA TYR A 658 19.21 -16.38 -14.94
C TYR A 658 19.80 -17.78 -15.16
N ARG A 659 20.53 -18.34 -14.19
CA ARG A 659 21.09 -19.69 -14.25
C ARG A 659 20.08 -20.77 -13.87
N GLY A 660 19.07 -20.42 -13.09
CA GLY A 660 18.13 -21.36 -12.50
C GLY A 660 18.69 -22.10 -11.29
N LYS A 661 19.75 -21.57 -10.67
CA LYS A 661 20.38 -22.15 -9.47
C LYS A 661 21.15 -21.10 -8.71
N LEU A 662 21.07 -21.14 -7.38
CA LEU A 662 21.95 -20.36 -6.52
C LEU A 662 23.39 -20.77 -6.79
N ARG A 663 24.31 -19.80 -6.69
CA ARG A 663 25.74 -20.11 -6.70
C ARG A 663 26.00 -21.20 -5.66
N PRO A 664 26.57 -22.35 -6.05
CA PRO A 664 27.11 -23.27 -5.06
C PRO A 664 28.16 -22.46 -4.32
N GLN A 665 28.17 -22.58 -3.00
CA GLN A 665 29.30 -22.03 -2.30
C GLN A 665 30.59 -22.52 -2.95
N ILE A 666 31.57 -21.62 -2.92
CA ILE A 666 32.97 -21.98 -3.03
C ILE A 666 33.11 -23.22 -2.14
N LEU A 667 33.25 -24.39 -2.77
CA LEU A 667 33.79 -25.56 -2.13
C LEU A 667 35.12 -25.05 -1.60
N SER A 668 35.15 -24.65 -0.33
CA SER A 668 36.40 -24.53 0.39
C SER A 668 37.11 -25.85 0.10
N LYS A 669 38.38 -25.75 -0.24
CA LYS A 669 39.20 -26.80 -0.85
C LYS A 669 39.31 -28.11 -0.03
N ASN A 670 38.47 -28.29 0.99
CA ASN A 670 38.54 -29.30 2.04
C ASN A 670 37.36 -30.28 2.08
N PHE A 671 36.35 -30.19 1.21
CA PHE A 671 35.19 -31.13 1.21
C PHE A 671 35.07 -32.01 -0.06
N ARG A 672 36.16 -32.15 -0.83
CA ARG A 672 36.34 -33.33 -1.71
C ARG A 672 37.25 -34.32 -0.99
N ALA A 673 36.66 -35.16 -0.15
CA ALA A 673 37.22 -36.44 0.27
C ALA A 673 36.11 -37.48 0.13
#